data_AF-A0A9D8QSM2-F1
#
_entry.id   AF-A0A9D8QSM2-F1
#
_cell.length_a   1.000
_cell.length_b   1.000
_cell.length_c   1.000
_cell.angle_alpha   90.00
_cell.angle_beta   90.00
_cell.angle_gamma   90.00
#
_symmetry.space_group_name_H-M   'P 1'
#
loop_
_entity.id
_entity.type
_entity.pdbx_description
1 polymer ?
#
loop_
_entity_poly.entity_id
_entity_poly.type
_entity_poly.pdbx_seq_one_letter_code
_entity_poly.pdbx_strand_id
1 'polypeptide(L)'
;MNFFKKNKTDDVQQTATDEELQAVSQSQVPVEGGINFIIDDSTGNSHSRRDPRILNSTQLQRVKDAKRLAETKLQGLEESLERLKAQQQWLRRYNETNMALEREKKRLFELGKQKAILAKDSSMLERYDLFEGIHGTYQKLAVVKDQIGRDKRGLSLLEREAEVNRQKMIDQEKREQQTREQLKNATVTLQNTFDHVCSAYQLTGANESIGAETAFLLDYNNKVKEEMTALSSLIGEKERTTAALSVELEKLRTKHQGLEIHENMLLHHEAIVLQLKHLEDRNKRRVELQQKRQNAIKSQNEENELLGKAFGQFQDVISQIETAEAELSMHRSYIQGQDGLMLQERALQLKGRRQQLHSALSLWKRISTGYESIEEKSKKVTALRLHIQHLEDGVRELETEAGKVERLCKEKEYTYLLSKGQDIIQLRADLKEGVSCSVCGATHHPYHSDTMLDQSKLIGQMKTDYELLASESNAKRQQLAEMQAELATAKGQLSAEEEALNAIRIRQNEDVQEWKLYAQLDPTFVECSESTNLSARTALLRQFIENVSRDAEKAEKELETFTFHQSSIAKISEELQKQEQRKSEINVRLGELNTGLQVLSREVEQTGNQLESTNKQFTRIYENMQAAVTIKDWYSVWQKSPEQLYEKIQKLSSDWFATEQEITAKQAALDVEIANLEGMKTLLQSLSRSSQVIQKRAEDLEGLKAENAKAYQQMIPERDAKTLHQKHLQAVKSAQEQYESECNKMDDIRHDNDIMQGRHDYYLAH
;
A
#
# COMPACT_ATOMS: atom_id res chain seq x y z
N MET A 1 1.00 122.16 90.18
CA MET A 1 1.81 120.95 89.97
C MET A 1 2.11 120.82 88.48
N ASN A 2 2.88 121.77 87.94
CA ASN A 2 4.32 121.56 87.69
C ASN A 2 4.59 120.37 86.73
N PHE A 3 5.13 120.48 85.50
CA PHE A 3 6.03 121.48 84.88
C PHE A 3 7.30 121.72 85.75
N PHE A 4 8.51 121.98 85.26
CA PHE A 4 9.05 122.51 84.00
C PHE A 4 10.51 121.96 83.85
N LYS A 5 11.30 122.09 82.76
CA LYS A 5 11.08 122.44 81.33
C LYS A 5 12.37 122.13 80.53
N LYS A 6 12.20 121.80 79.25
CA LYS A 6 13.16 122.02 78.12
C LYS A 6 14.40 122.89 78.45
N ASN A 7 15.58 122.56 77.91
CA ASN A 7 15.98 122.98 76.54
C ASN A 7 17.20 122.17 75.99
N LYS A 8 17.43 122.09 74.66
CA LYS A 8 18.39 122.85 73.78
C LYS A 8 19.87 122.82 74.26
N THR A 9 20.90 122.97 73.42
CA THR A 9 21.00 123.39 72.00
C THR A 9 21.80 122.36 71.14
N ASP A 10 22.26 122.69 69.92
CA ASP A 10 21.58 122.86 68.60
C ASP A 10 22.74 122.89 67.52
N ASP A 11 22.56 122.31 66.31
CA ASP A 11 23.50 122.25 65.13
C ASP A 11 24.85 121.45 65.27
N VAL A 12 25.50 120.88 64.23
CA VAL A 12 25.89 121.37 62.87
C VAL A 12 25.91 120.27 61.76
N GLN A 13 25.94 120.71 60.50
CA GLN A 13 26.08 120.10 59.14
C GLN A 13 27.10 118.92 58.98
N GLN A 14 27.16 118.10 57.89
CA GLN A 14 27.24 118.45 56.44
C GLN A 14 27.11 117.23 55.45
N THR A 15 26.47 117.43 54.26
CA THR A 15 26.64 116.80 52.89
C THR A 15 26.97 115.29 52.67
N ALA A 16 26.18 114.48 51.92
CA ALA A 16 26.04 114.27 50.44
C ALA A 16 26.95 113.11 49.85
N THR A 17 26.70 112.33 48.76
CA THR A 17 25.95 112.44 47.45
C THR A 17 25.40 111.08 46.89
N ASP A 18 24.71 111.10 45.73
CA ASP A 18 23.79 110.13 45.02
C ASP A 18 24.43 108.97 44.16
N GLU A 19 23.77 108.01 43.45
CA GLU A 19 22.33 107.66 43.10
C GLU A 19 21.99 106.11 43.28
N GLU A 20 21.36 105.21 42.47
CA GLU A 20 20.82 105.05 41.07
C GLU A 20 19.63 103.98 40.94
N LEU A 21 19.48 103.15 39.87
CA LEU A 21 18.24 102.40 39.41
C LEU A 21 18.42 100.84 39.20
N GLN A 22 17.51 99.92 38.75
CA GLN A 22 16.04 99.85 38.42
C GLN A 22 15.36 98.49 38.91
N ALA A 23 14.53 97.59 38.28
CA ALA A 23 13.96 97.24 36.94
C ALA A 23 12.63 96.36 37.00
N VAL A 24 12.16 95.68 35.90
CA VAL A 24 10.75 95.17 35.59
C VAL A 24 10.76 93.96 34.57
N SER A 25 9.80 93.04 34.22
CA SER A 25 8.48 92.34 34.58
C SER A 25 8.13 91.27 33.44
N GLN A 26 7.03 90.48 33.20
CA GLN A 26 5.85 89.70 33.79
C GLN A 26 5.09 88.92 32.61
N SER A 27 3.94 88.15 32.57
CA SER A 27 2.84 87.62 33.45
C SER A 27 1.95 86.41 32.88
N GLN A 28 1.66 85.34 33.69
CA GLN A 28 0.33 84.68 34.02
C GLN A 28 -0.53 83.77 33.02
N VAL A 29 -1.73 83.18 33.40
CA VAL A 29 -2.62 82.15 32.65
C VAL A 29 -4.16 82.47 32.37
N PRO A 30 -5.39 82.15 32.98
CA PRO A 30 -6.23 80.75 34.21
C PRO A 30 -6.85 79.54 33.36
N VAL A 31 -7.67 78.48 33.69
CA VAL A 31 -8.36 77.73 34.83
C VAL A 31 -9.01 76.38 34.30
N GLU A 32 -9.96 75.74 35.03
CA GLU A 32 -10.59 74.40 34.91
C GLU A 32 -11.96 74.31 34.15
N GLY A 33 -12.57 73.11 34.04
CA GLY A 33 -14.02 72.89 33.78
C GLY A 33 -14.41 71.63 32.94
N GLY A 34 -15.59 71.01 33.16
CA GLY A 34 -16.04 69.83 32.37
C GLY A 34 -17.45 69.24 32.66
N ILE A 35 -17.68 67.99 32.18
CA ILE A 35 -18.87 67.07 32.32
C ILE A 35 -19.96 67.16 31.21
N ASN A 36 -20.65 66.04 30.97
CA ASN A 36 -21.51 65.65 29.82
C ASN A 36 -23.03 65.74 30.07
N PHE A 37 -23.83 65.59 29.00
CA PHE A 37 -25.14 64.92 29.01
C PHE A 37 -25.43 64.19 27.68
N ILE A 38 -26.37 63.23 27.67
CA ILE A 38 -26.84 62.43 26.51
C ILE A 38 -28.37 62.30 26.60
N ILE A 39 -29.08 62.24 25.45
CA ILE A 39 -30.39 61.59 25.24
C ILE A 39 -30.61 61.38 23.72
N ASP A 40 -31.50 60.45 23.35
CA ASP A 40 -31.72 59.90 21.99
C ASP A 40 -33.16 60.17 21.47
N ASP A 41 -33.56 59.47 20.42
CA ASP A 41 -34.94 59.11 19.97
C ASP A 41 -35.68 59.97 18.90
N SER A 42 -35.39 59.64 17.63
CA SER A 42 -36.31 59.06 16.62
C SER A 42 -37.57 59.77 16.05
N THR A 43 -38.16 59.12 15.02
CA THR A 43 -39.35 59.47 14.20
C THR A 43 -39.21 60.66 13.20
N GLY A 44 -39.95 60.72 12.07
CA GLY A 44 -40.79 59.69 11.45
C GLY A 44 -41.77 60.15 10.33
N ASN A 45 -41.34 60.16 9.05
CA ASN A 45 -42.13 59.95 7.82
C ASN A 45 -43.36 60.85 7.48
N SER A 46 -43.41 61.42 6.25
CA SER A 46 -44.61 61.32 5.36
C SER A 46 -44.44 61.94 3.95
N HIS A 47 -44.69 61.11 2.91
CA HIS A 47 -45.41 61.39 1.64
C HIS A 47 -44.93 62.52 0.66
N SER A 48 -45.26 62.53 -0.64
CA SER A 48 -46.11 61.64 -1.47
C SER A 48 -45.69 61.57 -2.97
N ARG A 49 -45.97 60.42 -3.60
CA ARG A 49 -46.31 60.17 -5.04
C ARG A 49 -45.45 60.77 -6.19
N ARG A 50 -44.97 59.86 -7.06
CA ARG A 50 -45.27 59.85 -8.52
C ARG A 50 -45.11 58.42 -9.08
N ASP A 51 -45.69 58.17 -10.26
CA ASP A 51 -46.09 56.83 -10.73
C ASP A 51 -44.97 55.92 -11.29
N PRO A 52 -45.19 54.58 -11.34
CA PRO A 52 -44.10 53.62 -11.44
C PRO A 52 -43.65 53.26 -12.87
N ARG A 53 -42.35 52.99 -13.01
CA ARG A 53 -41.81 52.07 -14.03
C ARG A 53 -41.12 50.91 -13.31
N ILE A 54 -41.49 49.69 -13.68
CA ILE A 54 -41.09 48.47 -12.97
C ILE A 54 -39.69 48.05 -13.42
N LEU A 55 -38.71 48.15 -12.52
CA LEU A 55 -37.41 47.48 -12.64
C LEU A 55 -37.50 46.07 -12.06
N ASN A 56 -36.78 45.09 -12.64
CA ASN A 56 -36.80 43.73 -12.12
C ASN A 56 -35.94 43.60 -10.83
N SER A 57 -36.13 42.53 -10.07
CA SER A 57 -35.54 42.38 -8.73
C SER A 57 -34.01 42.38 -8.72
N THR A 58 -33.36 41.83 -9.75
CA THR A 58 -31.88 41.78 -9.84
C THR A 58 -31.27 43.11 -10.28
N GLN A 59 -31.95 43.87 -11.15
CA GLN A 59 -31.57 45.26 -11.48
C GLN A 59 -31.71 46.17 -10.25
N LEU A 60 -32.82 46.06 -9.51
CA LEU A 60 -33.05 46.80 -8.27
C LEU A 60 -31.97 46.51 -7.22
N GLN A 61 -31.51 45.26 -7.11
CA GLN A 61 -30.49 44.89 -6.13
C GLN A 61 -29.11 45.49 -6.46
N ARG A 62 -28.67 45.44 -7.73
CA ARG A 62 -27.41 46.09 -8.16
C ARG A 62 -27.36 47.59 -7.84
N VAL A 63 -28.49 48.29 -7.94
CA VAL A 63 -28.58 49.72 -7.58
C VAL A 63 -28.47 49.92 -6.06
N LYS A 64 -29.03 49.03 -5.24
CA LYS A 64 -28.86 49.08 -3.77
C LYS A 64 -27.41 48.84 -3.34
N ASP A 65 -26.73 47.88 -3.97
CA ASP A 65 -25.35 47.56 -3.60
C ASP A 65 -24.36 48.63 -4.09
N ALA A 66 -24.62 49.27 -5.24
CA ALA A 66 -23.92 50.49 -5.65
C ALA A 66 -24.16 51.66 -4.69
N LYS A 67 -25.39 51.83 -4.18
CA LYS A 67 -25.73 52.83 -3.15
C LYS A 67 -24.96 52.56 -1.85
N ARG A 68 -24.90 51.32 -1.39
CA ARG A 68 -24.10 50.91 -0.21
C ARG A 68 -22.61 51.25 -0.34
N LEU A 69 -22.02 51.10 -1.52
CA LEU A 69 -20.62 51.45 -1.77
C LEU A 69 -20.38 52.97 -1.78
N ALA A 70 -21.40 53.77 -2.09
CA ALA A 70 -21.35 55.22 -1.91
C ALA A 70 -21.56 55.63 -0.45
N GLU A 71 -22.46 54.94 0.28
CA GLU A 71 -22.72 55.16 1.70
C GLU A 71 -21.47 54.89 2.57
N THR A 72 -20.74 53.79 2.35
CA THR A 72 -19.49 53.53 3.10
C THR A 72 -18.36 54.51 2.77
N LYS A 73 -18.32 55.06 1.54
CA LYS A 73 -17.39 56.15 1.19
C LYS A 73 -17.77 57.48 1.81
N LEU A 74 -19.06 57.76 2.01
CA LEU A 74 -19.54 58.91 2.77
C LEU A 74 -19.11 58.77 4.24
N GLN A 75 -19.36 57.60 4.83
CA GLN A 75 -19.06 57.30 6.23
C GLN A 75 -17.58 57.51 6.59
N GLY A 76 -16.65 57.07 5.73
CA GLY A 76 -15.22 57.32 5.91
C GLY A 76 -14.78 58.79 5.77
N LEU A 77 -15.56 59.62 5.06
CA LEU A 77 -15.35 61.08 5.04
C LEU A 77 -15.94 61.75 6.29
N GLU A 78 -17.06 61.25 6.80
CA GLU A 78 -17.69 61.71 8.03
C GLU A 78 -16.79 61.44 9.25
N GLU A 79 -16.22 60.23 9.39
CA GLU A 79 -15.20 59.89 10.40
C GLU A 79 -13.97 60.82 10.35
N SER A 80 -13.50 61.15 9.14
CA SER A 80 -12.38 62.08 8.95
C SER A 80 -12.72 63.50 9.43
N LEU A 81 -13.96 63.94 9.16
CA LEU A 81 -14.47 65.25 9.52
C LEU A 81 -14.73 65.37 11.04
N GLU A 82 -15.17 64.30 11.71
CA GLU A 82 -15.22 64.23 13.17
C GLU A 82 -13.84 64.31 13.82
N ARG A 83 -12.84 63.61 13.27
CA ARG A 83 -11.46 63.63 13.77
C ARG A 83 -10.85 65.03 13.71
N LEU A 84 -11.17 65.81 12.66
CA LEU A 84 -10.78 67.22 12.54
C LEU A 84 -11.56 68.14 13.50
N LYS A 85 -12.87 67.92 13.70
CA LYS A 85 -13.66 68.65 14.72
C LYS A 85 -13.09 68.45 16.13
N ALA A 86 -12.67 67.24 16.48
CA ALA A 86 -12.06 66.93 17.78
C ALA A 86 -10.75 67.70 18.01
N GLN A 87 -9.87 67.75 17.01
CA GLN A 87 -8.64 68.56 17.06
C GLN A 87 -8.94 70.07 17.20
N GLN A 88 -9.96 70.58 16.49
CA GLN A 88 -10.37 71.98 16.60
C GLN A 88 -10.93 72.31 18.00
N GLN A 89 -11.71 71.42 18.62
CA GLN A 89 -12.21 71.62 19.98
C GLN A 89 -11.09 71.60 21.03
N TRP A 90 -10.09 70.72 20.88
CA TRP A 90 -8.94 70.67 21.78
C TRP A 90 -8.14 71.98 21.76
N LEU A 91 -7.85 72.52 20.57
CA LEU A 91 -7.18 73.82 20.41
C LEU A 91 -7.98 75.00 20.96
N ARG A 92 -9.31 74.99 20.88
CA ARG A 92 -10.15 76.01 21.52
C ARG A 92 -10.07 75.94 23.03
N ARG A 93 -10.30 74.75 23.60
CA ARG A 93 -10.23 74.53 25.06
C ARG A 93 -8.87 74.93 25.64
N TYR A 94 -7.76 74.57 24.99
CA TYR A 94 -6.42 74.97 25.45
C TYR A 94 -6.22 76.49 25.51
N ASN A 95 -6.69 77.23 24.49
CA ASN A 95 -6.61 78.70 24.49
C ASN A 95 -7.59 79.34 25.47
N GLU A 96 -8.78 78.76 25.64
CA GLU A 96 -9.73 79.15 26.68
C GLU A 96 -9.08 78.96 28.05
N THR A 97 -8.62 77.76 28.42
CA THR A 97 -7.89 77.45 29.66
C THR A 97 -6.44 77.97 29.70
N ASN A 98 -6.11 78.97 28.88
CA ASN A 98 -4.88 79.75 28.99
C ASN A 98 -5.09 81.27 28.80
N MET A 99 -6.32 81.69 28.50
CA MET A 99 -6.80 83.07 28.69
C MET A 99 -7.79 83.19 29.87
N ALA A 100 -8.31 82.07 30.38
CA ALA A 100 -9.43 82.06 31.30
C ALA A 100 -9.02 82.13 32.76
N LEU A 101 -7.67 82.05 33.09
CA LEU A 101 -5.80 82.86 35.10
C LEU A 101 -4.85 84.19 35.18
N GLU A 102 -4.05 84.73 34.22
CA GLU A 102 -3.94 86.20 33.94
C GLU A 102 -5.12 87.03 34.47
N ARG A 103 -6.35 86.91 33.91
CA ARG A 103 -7.53 87.73 34.29
C ARG A 103 -7.74 87.75 35.80
N GLU A 104 -7.92 86.59 36.43
CA GLU A 104 -8.06 86.37 37.86
C GLU A 104 -6.82 86.74 38.70
N LYS A 105 -5.59 86.55 38.22
CA LYS A 105 -4.36 86.89 38.96
C LYS A 105 -3.99 88.39 38.82
N LYS A 106 -4.45 89.06 37.76
CA LYS A 106 -4.58 90.53 37.63
C LYS A 106 -5.71 91.06 38.51
N ARG A 107 -6.90 90.47 38.45
CA ARG A 107 -8.07 90.80 39.28
C ARG A 107 -7.77 90.67 40.77
N LEU A 108 -6.99 89.67 41.19
CA LEU A 108 -6.57 89.47 42.57
C LEU A 108 -5.58 90.56 43.03
N PHE A 109 -4.70 91.02 42.15
CA PHE A 109 -3.84 92.19 42.38
C PHE A 109 -4.66 93.50 42.48
N GLU A 110 -5.65 93.68 41.60
CA GLU A 110 -6.54 94.85 41.56
C GLU A 110 -7.49 94.91 42.77
N LEU A 111 -8.07 93.78 43.18
CA LEU A 111 -8.89 93.65 44.39
C LEU A 111 -8.06 93.91 45.66
N GLY A 112 -6.80 93.46 45.70
CA GLY A 112 -5.87 93.80 46.78
C GLY A 112 -5.67 95.32 46.92
N LYS A 113 -5.52 96.02 45.80
CA LYS A 113 -5.40 97.49 45.76
C LYS A 113 -6.71 98.20 46.17
N GLN A 114 -7.87 97.71 45.73
CA GLN A 114 -9.18 98.30 46.09
C GLN A 114 -9.51 98.14 47.58
N LYS A 115 -9.22 96.98 48.18
CA LYS A 115 -9.45 96.72 49.61
C LYS A 115 -8.73 97.72 50.53
N ALA A 116 -7.52 98.15 50.15
CA ALA A 116 -6.74 99.11 50.92
C ALA A 116 -7.30 100.55 50.85
N ILE A 117 -8.06 100.90 49.81
CA ILE A 117 -8.67 102.23 49.64
C ILE A 117 -9.97 102.30 50.44
N LEU A 118 -10.88 101.34 50.26
CA LEU A 118 -12.20 101.33 50.92
C LEU A 118 -12.10 101.32 52.46
N ALA A 119 -11.06 100.70 53.02
CA ALA A 119 -10.80 100.70 54.46
C ALA A 119 -10.47 102.10 55.03
N LYS A 120 -10.02 103.05 54.19
CA LYS A 120 -9.71 104.42 54.60
C LYS A 120 -10.96 105.32 54.56
N ASP A 121 -11.75 105.21 53.50
CA ASP A 121 -12.89 106.10 53.25
C ASP A 121 -14.05 105.83 54.22
N SER A 122 -14.24 104.57 54.64
CA SER A 122 -15.26 104.19 55.65
C SER A 122 -15.10 104.92 56.99
N SER A 123 -13.88 105.35 57.36
CA SER A 123 -13.62 106.05 58.63
C SER A 123 -13.92 107.56 58.58
N MET A 124 -14.19 108.11 57.38
CA MET A 124 -14.49 109.54 57.19
C MET A 124 -16.00 109.84 57.20
N LEU A 125 -16.81 108.94 56.65
CA LEU A 125 -18.27 109.14 56.53
C LEU A 125 -19.00 109.16 57.88
N GLU A 126 -18.65 108.26 58.81
CA GLU A 126 -19.26 108.19 60.16
C GLU A 126 -19.14 109.47 61.00
N ARG A 127 -18.34 110.46 60.56
CA ARG A 127 -18.12 111.74 61.25
C ARG A 127 -18.93 112.92 60.70
N TYR A 128 -19.70 112.77 59.63
CA TYR A 128 -20.40 113.90 58.98
C TYR A 128 -21.91 113.94 59.27
N ASP A 129 -22.60 112.80 59.19
CA ASP A 129 -24.07 112.69 59.12
C ASP A 129 -24.85 113.09 60.41
N LEU A 130 -24.18 113.61 61.44
CA LEU A 130 -24.75 113.81 62.79
C LEU A 130 -24.82 115.25 63.31
N PHE A 131 -24.33 116.28 62.59
CA PHE A 131 -24.25 117.64 63.15
C PHE A 131 -24.57 118.82 62.20
N GLU A 132 -25.17 118.58 61.03
CA GLU A 132 -25.40 119.62 60.00
C GLU A 132 -26.58 120.59 60.29
N GLY A 133 -27.30 120.42 61.41
CA GLY A 133 -28.71 120.85 61.50
C GLY A 133 -29.06 122.34 61.72
N ILE A 134 -28.46 123.04 62.71
CA ILE A 134 -29.22 124.11 63.43
C ILE A 134 -28.54 125.49 63.62
N HIS A 135 -27.22 125.62 63.83
CA HIS A 135 -26.66 126.83 64.47
C HIS A 135 -26.32 128.04 63.53
N GLY A 136 -27.22 128.39 62.61
CA GLY A 136 -27.00 129.48 61.64
C GLY A 136 -27.31 130.91 62.11
N THR A 137 -27.94 131.09 63.28
CA THR A 137 -28.75 132.30 63.56
C THR A 137 -28.34 133.19 64.74
N TYR A 138 -27.34 132.83 65.56
CA TYR A 138 -26.89 133.69 66.67
C TYR A 138 -25.98 134.84 66.17
N GLN A 139 -26.60 135.89 65.64
CA GLN A 139 -25.94 136.97 64.91
C GLN A 139 -25.23 138.01 65.81
N LYS A 140 -24.06 138.46 65.33
CA LYS A 140 -23.65 139.88 65.20
C LYS A 140 -24.12 140.87 66.29
N LEU A 141 -23.25 141.26 67.25
CA LEU A 141 -23.40 142.54 67.96
C LEU A 141 -22.10 142.97 68.68
N ALA A 142 -21.58 144.16 68.33
CA ALA A 142 -20.54 145.01 69.00
C ALA A 142 -19.24 144.34 69.53
N VAL A 143 -18.00 144.78 69.25
CA VAL A 143 -17.47 146.01 68.62
C VAL A 143 -17.62 147.32 69.44
N VAL A 144 -16.99 147.36 70.62
CA VAL A 144 -16.43 148.55 71.31
C VAL A 144 -15.24 148.03 72.15
N LYS A 145 -13.93 148.31 71.98
CA LYS A 145 -13.10 149.35 71.33
C LYS A 145 -12.66 150.52 72.25
N ASP A 146 -11.35 150.88 72.18
CA ASP A 146 -10.74 152.23 72.36
C ASP A 146 -10.21 152.83 73.70
N GLN A 147 -10.05 152.18 74.87
CA GLN A 147 -9.52 152.92 76.06
C GLN A 147 -8.74 152.13 77.15
N ILE A 148 -7.53 151.58 76.96
CA ILE A 148 -6.22 152.25 76.70
C ILE A 148 -5.81 153.35 77.73
N GLY A 149 -6.69 153.75 78.66
CA GLY A 149 -6.65 155.03 79.37
C GLY A 149 -5.34 155.52 80.03
N ARG A 150 -5.02 155.03 81.23
CA ARG A 150 -4.31 155.84 82.26
C ARG A 150 -3.36 155.05 83.18
N ASP A 151 -2.08 155.01 82.79
CA ASP A 151 -0.96 155.77 83.41
C ASP A 151 -0.72 155.78 84.94
N LYS A 152 0.52 155.85 85.48
CA LYS A 152 1.89 155.53 84.95
C LYS A 152 3.05 155.76 85.97
N ARG A 153 2.78 156.23 87.19
CA ARG A 153 3.69 157.06 88.01
C ARG A 153 4.31 156.36 89.22
N GLY A 154 3.69 155.30 89.75
CA GLY A 154 4.25 154.53 90.87
C GLY A 154 5.49 153.69 90.56
N LEU A 155 5.79 153.47 89.27
CA LEU A 155 6.81 152.57 88.70
C LEU A 155 8.12 152.48 89.53
N SER A 156 8.63 153.61 89.99
CA SER A 156 9.92 153.74 90.69
C SER A 156 10.06 153.04 92.05
N LEU A 157 9.02 152.35 92.55
CA LEU A 157 9.08 151.67 93.86
C LEU A 157 9.56 150.20 93.80
N LEU A 158 9.78 149.65 92.59
CA LEU A 158 9.88 148.20 92.38
C LEU A 158 11.25 147.71 91.88
N GLU A 159 12.04 148.58 91.29
CA GLU A 159 13.39 148.28 90.78
C GLU A 159 14.34 147.78 91.88
N ARG A 160 13.95 147.91 93.17
CA ARG A 160 14.69 147.44 94.34
C ARG A 160 14.33 146.03 94.83
N GLU A 161 13.17 145.47 94.47
CA GLU A 161 12.79 144.09 94.84
C GLU A 161 13.22 143.07 93.76
N ALA A 162 13.31 143.49 92.50
CA ALA A 162 13.55 142.60 91.35
C ALA A 162 14.89 141.84 91.37
N GLU A 163 15.97 142.47 91.88
CA GLU A 163 17.32 141.93 91.68
C GLU A 163 17.66 140.73 92.58
N VAL A 164 17.01 140.62 93.75
CA VAL A 164 17.22 139.48 94.68
C VAL A 164 16.62 138.17 94.11
N ASN A 165 15.58 138.26 93.29
CA ASN A 165 14.88 137.08 92.78
C ASN A 165 15.61 136.42 91.58
N ARG A 166 16.40 137.18 90.82
CA ARG A 166 17.17 136.66 89.67
C ARG A 166 18.10 135.50 90.03
N GLN A 167 18.80 135.60 91.16
CA GLN A 167 19.87 134.65 91.48
C GLN A 167 19.35 133.22 91.76
N LYS A 168 18.15 133.08 92.35
CA LYS A 168 17.56 131.77 92.69
C LYS A 168 17.21 130.91 91.46
N MET A 169 16.88 131.53 90.33
CA MET A 169 16.49 130.83 89.10
C MET A 169 17.64 130.01 88.49
N ILE A 170 18.89 130.49 88.63
CA ILE A 170 20.04 129.95 87.90
C ILE A 170 20.52 128.62 88.49
N ASP A 171 20.51 128.47 89.82
CA ASP A 171 21.06 127.29 90.49
C ASP A 171 20.19 126.03 90.34
N GLN A 172 18.86 126.19 90.25
CA GLN A 172 17.94 125.05 90.15
C GLN A 172 17.85 124.51 88.70
N GLU A 173 18.00 125.36 87.68
CA GLU A 173 17.94 124.97 86.26
C GLU A 173 19.08 124.01 85.88
N LYS A 174 20.21 124.09 86.60
CA LYS A 174 21.34 123.16 86.50
C LYS A 174 21.05 121.72 86.98
N ARG A 175 20.09 121.54 87.91
CA ARG A 175 19.78 120.22 88.50
C ARG A 175 18.90 119.38 87.57
N GLU A 176 17.93 120.01 86.91
CA GLU A 176 17.04 119.36 85.94
C GLU A 176 17.84 118.72 84.77
N GLN A 177 18.93 119.37 84.37
CA GLN A 177 19.76 118.92 83.23
C GLN A 177 20.52 117.62 83.53
N GLN A 178 20.99 117.40 84.77
CA GLN A 178 21.76 116.19 85.12
C GLN A 178 20.92 114.92 85.19
N THR A 179 19.72 114.97 85.76
CA THR A 179 18.83 113.79 85.88
C THR A 179 18.30 113.35 84.52
N ARG A 180 18.11 114.29 83.59
CA ARG A 180 17.69 114.02 82.20
C ARG A 180 18.69 113.15 81.41
N GLU A 181 20.00 113.35 81.62
CA GLU A 181 21.06 112.59 80.93
C GLU A 181 21.10 111.13 81.40
N GLN A 182 20.80 110.87 82.68
CA GLN A 182 20.79 109.53 83.26
C GLN A 182 19.66 108.65 82.71
N LEU A 183 18.46 109.19 82.58
CA LEU A 183 17.30 108.52 81.98
C LEU A 183 17.56 108.06 80.54
N LYS A 184 18.22 108.91 79.74
CA LYS A 184 18.62 108.61 78.36
C LYS A 184 19.57 107.40 78.29
N ASN A 185 20.60 107.36 79.13
CA ASN A 185 21.59 106.28 79.13
C ASN A 185 21.02 104.92 79.59
N ALA A 186 20.10 104.92 80.56
CA ALA A 186 19.40 103.72 80.97
C ALA A 186 18.51 103.15 79.84
N THR A 187 17.85 104.03 79.09
CA THR A 187 16.94 103.62 77.99
C THR A 187 17.70 102.92 76.86
N VAL A 188 18.87 103.45 76.46
CA VAL A 188 19.71 102.84 75.41
C VAL A 188 20.23 101.45 75.80
N THR A 189 20.60 101.24 77.07
CA THR A 189 21.07 99.91 77.53
C THR A 189 19.96 98.85 77.56
N LEU A 190 18.70 99.25 77.75
CA LEU A 190 17.56 98.35 77.61
C LEU A 190 17.31 97.94 76.14
N GLN A 191 17.45 98.87 75.19
CA GLN A 191 17.28 98.55 73.75
C GLN A 191 18.35 97.55 73.27
N ASN A 192 19.63 97.84 73.52
CA ASN A 192 20.73 96.98 73.08
C ASN A 192 20.68 95.56 73.69
N THR A 193 20.08 95.38 74.87
CA THR A 193 19.92 94.06 75.50
C THR A 193 18.66 93.31 75.04
N PHE A 194 17.66 94.00 74.48
CA PHE A 194 16.48 93.37 73.88
C PHE A 194 16.85 92.57 72.63
N ASP A 195 17.67 93.14 71.73
CA ASP A 195 18.06 92.50 70.47
C ASP A 195 18.85 91.19 70.69
N HIS A 196 19.75 91.16 71.69
CA HIS A 196 20.45 89.93 72.09
C HIS A 196 19.49 88.86 72.65
N VAL A 197 18.48 89.26 73.44
CA VAL A 197 17.49 88.34 74.01
C VAL A 197 16.57 87.76 72.93
N CYS A 198 16.13 88.57 71.96
CA CYS A 198 15.40 88.07 70.79
C CYS A 198 16.24 87.09 69.96
N SER A 199 17.51 87.41 69.71
CA SER A 199 18.44 86.55 68.97
C SER A 199 18.69 85.21 69.67
N ALA A 200 18.79 85.22 71.01
CA ALA A 200 18.97 84.01 71.79
C ALA A 200 17.76 83.06 71.73
N TYR A 201 16.53 83.57 71.85
CA TYR A 201 15.32 82.73 71.70
C TYR A 201 15.19 82.14 70.29
N GLN A 202 15.61 82.86 69.25
CA GLN A 202 15.67 82.32 67.88
C GLN A 202 16.66 81.15 67.77
N LEU A 203 17.85 81.24 68.39
CA LEU A 203 18.82 80.14 68.44
C LEU A 203 18.31 78.93 69.23
N THR A 204 17.54 79.13 70.31
CA THR A 204 16.91 78.01 71.05
C THR A 204 15.91 77.27 70.17
N GLY A 205 14.97 77.97 69.53
CA GLY A 205 13.98 77.35 68.63
C GLY A 205 14.61 76.67 67.42
N ALA A 206 15.68 77.25 66.86
CA ALA A 206 16.47 76.62 65.81
C ALA A 206 17.10 75.30 66.27
N ASN A 207 17.67 75.25 67.48
CA ASN A 207 18.30 74.05 68.03
C ASN A 207 17.31 72.93 68.41
N GLU A 208 16.08 73.28 68.77
CA GLU A 208 14.97 72.32 68.94
C GLU A 208 14.54 71.75 67.57
N SER A 209 14.34 72.62 66.57
CA SER A 209 14.02 72.20 65.19
C SER A 209 15.10 71.29 64.58
N ILE A 210 16.37 71.65 64.74
CA ILE A 210 17.51 70.82 64.29
C ILE A 210 17.53 69.48 65.02
N GLY A 211 17.22 69.46 66.32
CA GLY A 211 17.12 68.21 67.09
C GLY A 211 15.99 67.28 66.64
N ALA A 212 14.88 67.82 66.15
CA ALA A 212 13.82 67.03 65.53
C ALA A 212 14.23 66.52 64.13
N GLU A 213 14.90 67.35 63.32
CA GLU A 213 15.39 66.97 61.99
C GLU A 213 16.43 65.84 62.07
N THR A 214 17.41 65.91 62.98
CA THR A 214 18.42 64.83 63.12
C THR A 214 17.82 63.51 63.62
N ALA A 215 16.88 63.56 64.58
CA ALA A 215 16.19 62.37 65.06
C ALA A 215 15.38 61.67 63.95
N PHE A 216 14.66 62.44 63.13
CA PHE A 216 13.93 61.93 61.97
C PHE A 216 14.86 61.32 60.91
N LEU A 217 15.96 62.00 60.58
CA LEU A 217 16.94 61.50 59.62
C LEU A 217 17.60 60.19 60.07
N LEU A 218 17.89 60.02 61.37
CA LEU A 218 18.48 58.80 61.91
C LEU A 218 17.50 57.61 61.89
N ASP A 219 16.23 57.81 62.26
CA ASP A 219 15.18 56.79 62.15
C ASP A 219 14.94 56.37 60.68
N TYR A 220 14.86 57.34 59.77
CA TYR A 220 14.76 57.08 58.33
C TYR A 220 15.98 56.32 57.78
N ASN A 221 17.19 56.67 58.23
CA ASN A 221 18.42 55.97 57.82
C ASN A 221 18.45 54.51 58.30
N ASN A 222 17.87 54.21 59.47
CA ASN A 222 17.79 52.84 59.97
C ASN A 222 16.85 51.98 59.11
N LYS A 223 15.71 52.54 58.68
CA LYS A 223 14.79 51.88 57.73
C LYS A 223 15.45 51.58 56.39
N VAL A 224 16.22 52.54 55.84
CA VAL A 224 17.02 52.31 54.63
C VAL A 224 18.06 51.19 54.83
N LYS A 225 18.69 51.09 56.01
CA LYS A 225 19.63 50.00 56.33
C LYS A 225 18.93 48.64 56.46
N GLU A 226 17.72 48.59 57.03
CA GLU A 226 16.88 47.38 57.06
C GLU A 226 16.52 46.92 55.65
N GLU A 227 16.02 47.82 54.79
CA GLU A 227 15.74 47.56 53.36
C GLU A 227 16.98 47.06 52.61
N MET A 228 18.16 47.66 52.85
CA MET A 228 19.43 47.19 52.28
C MET A 228 19.78 45.76 52.71
N THR A 229 19.55 45.38 53.97
CA THR A 229 19.82 44.00 54.42
C THR A 229 18.84 42.98 53.84
N ALA A 230 17.55 43.33 53.75
CA ALA A 230 16.54 42.49 53.10
C ALA A 230 16.86 42.27 51.61
N LEU A 231 17.21 43.35 50.89
CA LEU A 231 17.61 43.30 49.48
C LEU A 231 18.91 42.49 49.28
N SER A 232 19.88 42.60 50.20
CA SER A 232 21.11 41.80 50.17
C SER A 232 20.85 40.31 50.34
N SER A 233 19.90 39.93 51.21
CA SER A 233 19.46 38.54 51.38
C SER A 233 18.81 38.00 50.10
N LEU A 234 17.94 38.81 49.47
CA LEU A 234 17.26 38.45 48.22
C LEU A 234 18.23 38.29 47.03
N ILE A 235 19.26 39.15 46.94
CA ILE A 235 20.35 39.00 45.96
C ILE A 235 21.08 37.67 46.18
N GLY A 236 21.41 37.31 47.42
CA GLY A 236 22.08 36.05 47.76
C GLY A 236 21.24 34.80 47.48
N GLU A 237 19.91 34.92 47.43
CA GLU A 237 19.01 33.86 46.95
C GLU A 237 19.02 33.79 45.41
N LYS A 238 18.90 34.93 44.73
CA LYS A 238 18.93 35.03 43.26
C LYS A 238 20.26 34.60 42.64
N GLU A 239 21.38 34.81 43.32
CA GLU A 239 22.68 34.26 42.90
C GLU A 239 22.69 32.73 42.89
N ARG A 240 21.99 32.07 43.83
CA ARG A 240 21.88 30.61 43.87
C ARG A 240 20.95 30.07 42.78
N THR A 241 19.82 30.72 42.51
CA THR A 241 18.91 30.29 41.43
C THR A 241 19.57 30.46 40.05
N THR A 242 20.30 31.56 39.84
CA THR A 242 21.09 31.82 38.63
C THR A 242 22.17 30.74 38.43
N ALA A 243 22.93 30.40 39.48
CA ALA A 243 23.93 29.33 39.41
C ALA A 243 23.31 27.94 39.15
N ALA A 244 22.17 27.63 39.75
CA ALA A 244 21.45 26.37 39.52
C ALA A 244 20.96 26.25 38.06
N LEU A 245 20.35 27.30 37.52
CA LEU A 245 19.92 27.36 36.12
C LEU A 245 21.11 27.18 35.16
N SER A 246 22.25 27.84 35.42
CA SER A 246 23.45 27.66 34.60
C SER A 246 23.97 26.21 34.59
N VAL A 247 23.88 25.49 35.71
CA VAL A 247 24.31 24.08 35.80
C VAL A 247 23.31 23.12 35.13
N GLU A 248 22.02 23.45 35.11
CA GLU A 248 21.03 22.70 34.32
C GLU A 248 21.22 22.91 32.82
N LEU A 249 21.45 24.15 32.40
CA LEU A 249 21.64 24.53 31.00
C LEU A 249 22.88 23.82 30.40
N GLU A 250 23.97 23.72 31.15
CA GLU A 250 25.18 23.01 30.69
C GLU A 250 25.00 21.48 30.57
N LYS A 251 24.12 20.88 31.40
CA LYS A 251 23.70 19.46 31.23
C LYS A 251 22.87 19.26 29.97
N LEU A 252 22.06 20.25 29.60
CA LEU A 252 21.29 20.20 28.35
C LEU A 252 22.19 20.41 27.12
N ARG A 253 23.15 21.34 27.16
CA ARG A 253 24.17 21.52 26.11
C ARG A 253 25.00 20.26 25.88
N THR A 254 25.46 19.59 26.95
CA THR A 254 26.20 18.33 26.81
C THR A 254 25.34 17.17 26.30
N LYS A 255 24.03 17.16 26.60
CA LYS A 255 23.05 16.25 25.95
C LYS A 255 22.91 16.55 24.45
N HIS A 256 22.83 17.83 24.06
CA HIS A 256 22.76 18.28 22.67
C HIS A 256 24.00 17.87 21.87
N GLN A 257 25.20 18.11 22.41
CA GLN A 257 26.49 17.67 21.83
C GLN A 257 26.56 16.15 21.60
N GLY A 258 25.96 15.35 22.48
CA GLY A 258 25.82 13.90 22.30
C GLY A 258 24.92 13.48 21.12
N LEU A 259 24.09 14.40 20.61
CA LEU A 259 23.17 14.19 19.49
C LEU A 259 23.60 14.92 18.19
N GLU A 260 24.55 15.87 18.25
CA GLU A 260 25.06 16.60 17.07
C GLU A 260 25.62 15.67 15.98
N ILE A 261 26.19 14.53 16.36
CA ILE A 261 26.59 13.45 15.43
C ILE A 261 25.42 12.84 14.61
N HIS A 262 24.19 13.27 14.87
CA HIS A 262 22.98 12.88 14.19
C HIS A 262 22.21 14.09 13.60
N GLU A 263 22.67 15.33 13.78
CA GLU A 263 21.96 16.57 13.41
C GLU A 263 21.23 16.48 12.04
N ASN A 264 21.98 16.23 10.96
CA ASN A 264 21.40 16.13 9.60
C ASN A 264 20.34 15.02 9.47
N MET A 265 20.47 13.92 10.22
CA MET A 265 19.48 12.85 10.28
C MET A 265 18.23 13.25 11.08
N LEU A 266 18.37 14.09 12.10
CA LEU A 266 17.27 14.51 12.98
C LEU A 266 16.47 15.70 12.41
N LEU A 267 17.16 16.65 11.76
CA LEU A 267 16.52 17.74 11.00
C LEU A 267 15.68 17.21 9.83
N HIS A 268 16.15 16.15 9.15
CA HIS A 268 15.46 15.54 8.01
C HIS A 268 14.76 14.21 8.33
N HIS A 269 14.45 13.95 9.62
CA HIS A 269 14.02 12.64 10.10
C HIS A 269 12.78 12.07 9.37
N GLU A 270 11.76 12.89 9.08
CA GLU A 270 10.57 12.45 8.35
C GLU A 270 10.92 11.96 6.93
N ALA A 271 11.75 12.72 6.22
CA ALA A 271 12.19 12.39 4.86
C ALA A 271 13.06 11.12 4.84
N ILE A 272 13.88 10.91 5.87
CA ILE A 272 14.71 9.71 6.02
C ILE A 272 13.85 8.49 6.35
N VAL A 273 12.88 8.60 7.27
CA VAL A 273 11.92 7.51 7.54
C VAL A 273 11.10 7.18 6.28
N LEU A 274 10.69 8.18 5.50
CA LEU A 274 10.00 7.97 4.22
C LEU A 274 10.89 7.27 3.18
N GLN A 275 12.16 7.67 3.04
CA GLN A 275 13.13 7.02 2.16
C GLN A 275 13.41 5.57 2.59
N LEU A 276 13.56 5.30 3.89
CA LEU A 276 13.77 3.95 4.44
C LEU A 276 12.53 3.04 4.32
N LYS A 277 11.31 3.60 4.30
CA LYS A 277 10.09 2.88 3.93
C LYS A 277 10.06 2.57 2.43
N HIS A 278 10.45 3.53 1.58
CA HIS A 278 10.56 3.25 0.15
C HIS A 278 11.66 2.21 -0.17
N LEU A 279 12.76 2.18 0.58
CA LEU A 279 13.77 1.13 0.52
C LEU A 279 13.17 -0.25 0.84
N GLU A 280 12.25 -0.33 1.80
CA GLU A 280 11.54 -1.56 2.19
C GLU A 280 10.61 -2.05 1.08
N ASP A 281 9.80 -1.17 0.50
CA ASP A 281 8.92 -1.50 -0.63
C ASP A 281 9.72 -1.98 -1.85
N ARG A 282 10.85 -1.32 -2.17
CA ARG A 282 11.74 -1.77 -3.25
C ARG A 282 12.43 -3.09 -2.92
N ASN A 283 12.72 -3.38 -1.65
CA ASN A 283 13.27 -4.66 -1.24
C ASN A 283 12.24 -5.80 -1.36
N LYS A 284 11.02 -5.60 -0.86
CA LYS A 284 9.89 -6.53 -1.03
C LYS A 284 9.68 -6.84 -2.51
N ARG A 285 9.55 -5.79 -3.34
CA ARG A 285 9.34 -5.94 -4.78
C ARG A 285 10.51 -6.61 -5.50
N ARG A 286 11.76 -6.38 -5.06
CA ARG A 286 12.94 -7.10 -5.56
C ARG A 286 12.84 -8.60 -5.28
N VAL A 287 12.49 -8.99 -4.05
CA VAL A 287 12.36 -10.41 -3.66
C VAL A 287 11.21 -11.08 -4.44
N GLU A 288 10.05 -10.43 -4.57
CA GLU A 288 8.95 -10.89 -5.42
C GLU A 288 9.38 -11.15 -6.87
N LEU A 289 10.03 -10.16 -7.50
CA LEU A 289 10.48 -10.26 -8.90
C LEU A 289 11.57 -11.33 -9.07
N GLN A 290 12.46 -11.48 -8.10
CA GLN A 290 13.49 -12.51 -8.09
C GLN A 290 12.87 -13.92 -7.99
N GLN A 291 11.88 -14.13 -7.10
CA GLN A 291 11.16 -15.40 -7.00
C GLN A 291 10.34 -15.68 -8.27
N LYS A 292 9.62 -14.67 -8.81
CA LYS A 292 8.85 -14.84 -10.05
C LYS A 292 9.77 -15.21 -11.22
N ARG A 293 10.90 -14.51 -11.39
CA ARG A 293 11.90 -14.82 -12.42
C ARG A 293 12.48 -16.23 -12.26
N GLN A 294 12.77 -16.66 -11.03
CA GLN A 294 13.27 -18.01 -10.78
C GLN A 294 12.24 -19.09 -11.16
N ASN A 295 10.95 -18.84 -10.88
CA ASN A 295 9.87 -19.75 -11.28
C ASN A 295 9.70 -19.78 -12.81
N ALA A 296 9.71 -18.62 -13.48
CA ALA A 296 9.61 -18.54 -14.93
C ALA A 296 10.78 -19.26 -15.64
N ILE A 297 12.02 -19.15 -15.11
CA ILE A 297 13.19 -19.88 -15.63
C ILE A 297 13.02 -21.41 -15.44
N LYS A 298 12.45 -21.88 -14.32
CA LYS A 298 12.17 -23.32 -14.13
C LYS A 298 11.19 -23.83 -15.18
N SER A 299 10.04 -23.17 -15.33
CA SER A 299 9.05 -23.56 -16.33
C SER A 299 9.58 -23.46 -17.77
N GLN A 300 10.43 -22.47 -18.06
CA GLN A 300 11.11 -22.38 -19.36
C GLN A 300 12.02 -23.60 -19.61
N ASN A 301 12.77 -24.06 -18.61
CA ASN A 301 13.61 -25.24 -18.73
C ASN A 301 12.78 -26.54 -18.85
N GLU A 302 11.71 -26.65 -18.07
CA GLU A 302 10.76 -27.78 -18.12
C GLU A 302 10.09 -27.91 -19.50
N GLU A 303 9.64 -26.80 -20.09
CA GLU A 303 9.05 -26.79 -21.44
C GLU A 303 10.10 -27.04 -22.53
N ASN A 304 11.36 -26.61 -22.33
CA ASN A 304 12.46 -26.88 -23.26
C ASN A 304 12.87 -28.36 -23.26
N GLU A 305 12.85 -29.02 -22.09
CA GLU A 305 12.97 -30.48 -22.01
C GLU A 305 11.83 -31.20 -22.73
N LEU A 306 10.59 -30.71 -22.63
CA LEU A 306 9.44 -31.28 -23.34
C LEU A 306 9.56 -31.09 -24.86
N LEU A 307 10.02 -29.92 -25.32
CA LEU A 307 10.31 -29.66 -26.74
C LEU A 307 11.40 -30.62 -27.25
N GLY A 308 12.51 -30.78 -26.52
CA GLY A 308 13.58 -31.71 -26.88
C GLY A 308 13.11 -33.17 -26.97
N LYS A 309 12.28 -33.62 -26.02
CA LYS A 309 11.68 -34.97 -26.03
C LYS A 309 10.71 -35.15 -27.22
N ALA A 310 9.89 -34.15 -27.53
CA ALA A 310 9.01 -34.18 -28.70
C ALA A 310 9.79 -34.14 -30.03
N PHE A 311 10.92 -33.43 -30.08
CA PHE A 311 11.76 -33.35 -31.28
C PHE A 311 12.49 -34.67 -31.55
N GLY A 312 12.99 -35.35 -30.51
CA GLY A 312 13.50 -36.72 -30.62
C GLY A 312 12.44 -37.67 -31.18
N GLN A 313 11.23 -37.66 -30.60
CA GLN A 313 10.11 -38.48 -31.10
C GLN A 313 9.73 -38.15 -32.56
N PHE A 314 9.86 -36.90 -32.99
CA PHE A 314 9.64 -36.51 -34.39
C PHE A 314 10.69 -37.09 -35.33
N GLN A 315 11.97 -37.07 -34.94
CA GLN A 315 13.06 -37.70 -35.70
C GLN A 315 12.92 -39.24 -35.73
N ASP A 316 12.57 -39.86 -34.60
CA ASP A 316 12.31 -41.31 -34.51
C ASP A 316 11.22 -41.72 -35.50
N VAL A 317 10.08 -41.02 -35.52
CA VAL A 317 8.95 -41.32 -36.42
C VAL A 317 9.30 -41.03 -37.88
N ILE A 318 10.10 -39.99 -38.18
CA ILE A 318 10.63 -39.77 -39.54
C ILE A 318 11.49 -40.96 -39.99
N SER A 319 12.42 -41.44 -39.16
CA SER A 319 13.26 -42.59 -39.52
C SER A 319 12.45 -43.88 -39.73
N GLN A 320 11.38 -44.07 -38.97
CA GLN A 320 10.45 -45.20 -39.12
C GLN A 320 9.68 -45.13 -40.45
N ILE A 321 9.24 -43.93 -40.85
CA ILE A 321 8.62 -43.69 -42.16
C ILE A 321 9.62 -43.97 -43.28
N GLU A 322 10.84 -43.42 -43.21
CA GLU A 322 11.87 -43.62 -44.24
C GLU A 322 12.22 -45.10 -44.43
N THR A 323 12.30 -45.89 -43.35
CA THR A 323 12.50 -47.35 -43.45
C THR A 323 11.29 -48.07 -44.05
N ALA A 324 10.08 -47.69 -43.67
CA ALA A 324 8.85 -48.30 -44.16
C ALA A 324 8.57 -47.94 -45.63
N GLU A 325 8.89 -46.72 -46.08
CA GLU A 325 8.88 -46.31 -47.48
C GLU A 325 9.87 -47.14 -48.32
N ALA A 326 11.07 -47.41 -47.78
CA ALA A 326 12.07 -48.25 -48.44
C ALA A 326 11.61 -49.72 -48.58
N GLU A 327 11.04 -50.32 -47.52
CA GLU A 327 10.46 -51.68 -47.57
C GLU A 327 9.27 -51.76 -48.53
N LEU A 328 8.37 -50.77 -48.49
CA LEU A 328 7.21 -50.64 -49.38
C LEU A 328 7.64 -50.51 -50.85
N SER A 329 8.67 -49.72 -51.12
CA SER A 329 9.29 -49.58 -52.45
C SER A 329 9.89 -50.91 -52.92
N MET A 330 10.60 -51.61 -52.05
CA MET A 330 11.19 -52.92 -52.36
C MET A 330 10.10 -53.92 -52.79
N HIS A 331 9.05 -54.11 -51.98
CA HIS A 331 7.97 -55.03 -52.32
C HIS A 331 7.19 -54.61 -53.57
N ARG A 332 6.95 -53.31 -53.78
CA ARG A 332 6.33 -52.79 -55.03
C ARG A 332 7.17 -53.13 -56.27
N SER A 333 8.49 -53.06 -56.17
CA SER A 333 9.38 -53.44 -57.28
C SER A 333 9.35 -54.95 -57.57
N TYR A 334 9.24 -55.80 -56.54
CA TYR A 334 9.19 -57.27 -56.70
C TYR A 334 7.97 -57.77 -57.49
N ILE A 335 6.83 -57.08 -57.40
CA ILE A 335 5.60 -57.41 -58.16
C ILE A 335 5.38 -56.52 -59.39
N GLN A 336 6.34 -55.65 -59.74
CA GLN A 336 6.15 -54.68 -60.80
C GLN A 336 5.93 -55.36 -62.17
N GLY A 337 4.81 -55.04 -62.82
CA GLY A 337 4.42 -55.65 -64.10
C GLY A 337 3.80 -57.04 -64.00
N GLN A 338 3.59 -57.57 -62.79
CA GLN A 338 2.83 -58.80 -62.57
C GLN A 338 1.34 -58.48 -62.37
N ASP A 339 0.46 -59.23 -63.03
CA ASP A 339 -0.99 -59.16 -62.82
C ASP A 339 -1.46 -60.36 -61.99
N GLY A 340 -1.96 -60.08 -60.78
CA GLY A 340 -2.46 -61.08 -59.85
C GLY A 340 -3.66 -61.87 -60.37
N LEU A 341 -4.52 -61.27 -61.19
CA LEU A 341 -5.65 -61.98 -61.82
C LEU A 341 -5.13 -62.99 -62.84
N MET A 342 -4.22 -62.57 -63.72
CA MET A 342 -3.61 -63.45 -64.72
C MET A 342 -2.80 -64.60 -64.08
N LEU A 343 -2.10 -64.34 -62.98
CA LEU A 343 -1.43 -65.39 -62.20
C LEU A 343 -2.43 -66.36 -61.56
N GLN A 344 -3.51 -65.85 -60.96
CA GLN A 344 -4.55 -66.67 -60.33
C GLN A 344 -5.31 -67.53 -61.35
N GLU A 345 -5.70 -66.95 -62.48
CA GLU A 345 -6.34 -67.68 -63.58
C GLU A 345 -5.41 -68.77 -64.14
N ARG A 346 -4.14 -68.47 -64.42
CA ARG A 346 -3.17 -69.46 -64.91
C ARG A 346 -2.99 -70.61 -63.92
N ALA A 347 -2.87 -70.34 -62.62
CA ALA A 347 -2.77 -71.37 -61.60
C ALA A 347 -4.02 -72.26 -61.56
N LEU A 348 -5.22 -71.67 -61.58
CA LEU A 348 -6.50 -72.40 -61.60
C LEU A 348 -6.69 -73.24 -62.88
N GLN A 349 -6.37 -72.69 -64.05
CA GLN A 349 -6.45 -73.39 -65.34
C GLN A 349 -5.52 -74.60 -65.38
N LEU A 350 -4.26 -74.46 -64.94
CA LEU A 350 -3.30 -75.58 -64.89
C LEU A 350 -3.72 -76.64 -63.86
N LYS A 351 -4.24 -76.23 -62.70
CA LYS A 351 -4.78 -77.13 -61.66
C LYS A 351 -5.99 -77.93 -62.17
N GLY A 352 -6.89 -77.28 -62.91
CA GLY A 352 -8.02 -77.91 -63.59
C GLY A 352 -7.57 -78.89 -64.69
N ARG A 353 -6.66 -78.49 -65.57
CA ARG A 353 -6.13 -79.35 -66.64
C ARG A 353 -5.40 -80.57 -66.08
N ARG A 354 -4.63 -80.42 -64.99
CA ARG A 354 -4.02 -81.55 -64.24
C ARG A 354 -5.08 -82.55 -63.79
N GLN A 355 -6.17 -82.07 -63.18
CA GLN A 355 -7.24 -82.94 -62.69
C GLN A 355 -7.99 -83.66 -63.83
N GLN A 356 -8.28 -82.96 -64.93
CA GLN A 356 -8.87 -83.56 -66.14
C GLN A 356 -7.97 -84.65 -66.73
N LEU A 357 -6.65 -84.42 -66.81
CA LEU A 357 -5.68 -85.41 -67.27
C LEU A 357 -5.57 -86.63 -66.34
N HIS A 358 -5.68 -86.46 -65.02
CA HIS A 358 -5.77 -87.58 -64.08
C HIS A 358 -7.03 -88.43 -64.28
N SER A 359 -8.19 -87.80 -64.47
CA SER A 359 -9.44 -88.51 -64.78
C SER A 359 -9.33 -89.26 -66.11
N ALA A 360 -8.77 -88.62 -67.14
CA ALA A 360 -8.47 -89.27 -68.42
C ALA A 360 -7.53 -90.48 -68.25
N LEU A 361 -6.44 -90.38 -67.48
CA LEU A 361 -5.56 -91.53 -67.21
C LEU A 361 -6.26 -92.66 -66.45
N SER A 362 -7.23 -92.35 -65.58
CA SER A 362 -8.04 -93.36 -64.88
C SER A 362 -8.99 -94.07 -65.85
N LEU A 363 -9.69 -93.32 -66.69
CA LEU A 363 -10.61 -93.87 -67.70
C LEU A 363 -9.87 -94.64 -68.80
N TRP A 364 -8.73 -94.14 -69.28
CA TRP A 364 -7.91 -94.84 -70.28
C TRP A 364 -7.46 -96.22 -69.81
N LYS A 365 -7.12 -96.36 -68.51
CA LYS A 365 -6.81 -97.67 -67.94
C LYS A 365 -7.99 -98.64 -68.01
N ARG A 366 -9.22 -98.17 -67.72
CA ARG A 366 -10.45 -98.98 -67.83
C ARG A 366 -10.66 -99.42 -69.29
N ILE A 367 -10.53 -98.51 -70.25
CA ILE A 367 -10.65 -98.77 -71.69
C ILE A 367 -9.60 -99.78 -72.16
N SER A 368 -8.33 -99.64 -71.74
CA SER A 368 -7.25 -100.60 -72.02
C SER A 368 -7.62 -102.01 -71.54
N THR A 369 -7.89 -102.16 -70.23
CA THR A 369 -8.20 -103.46 -69.64
C THR A 369 -9.52 -104.04 -70.14
N GLY A 370 -10.47 -103.21 -70.56
CA GLY A 370 -11.72 -103.64 -71.18
C GLY A 370 -11.53 -104.22 -72.58
N TYR A 371 -10.68 -103.64 -73.43
CA TYR A 371 -10.31 -104.25 -74.71
C TYR A 371 -9.54 -105.56 -74.51
N GLU A 372 -8.55 -105.58 -73.61
CA GLU A 372 -7.81 -106.78 -73.24
C GLU A 372 -8.75 -107.91 -72.76
N SER A 373 -9.72 -107.57 -71.90
CA SER A 373 -10.75 -108.50 -71.40
C SER A 373 -11.70 -108.99 -72.50
N ILE A 374 -12.08 -108.13 -73.44
CA ILE A 374 -12.92 -108.49 -74.60
C ILE A 374 -12.16 -109.46 -75.51
N GLU A 375 -10.87 -109.26 -75.74
CA GLU A 375 -10.06 -110.15 -76.56
C GLU A 375 -9.90 -111.53 -75.92
N GLU A 376 -9.56 -111.59 -74.62
CA GLU A 376 -9.44 -112.85 -73.86
C GLU A 376 -10.76 -113.63 -73.85
N LYS A 377 -11.87 -112.96 -73.51
CA LYS A 377 -13.20 -113.58 -73.46
C LYS A 377 -13.68 -114.01 -74.85
N SER A 378 -13.41 -113.22 -75.90
CA SER A 378 -13.76 -113.61 -77.29
C SER A 378 -12.97 -114.84 -77.75
N LYS A 379 -11.68 -114.97 -77.37
CA LYS A 379 -10.89 -116.19 -77.59
C LYS A 379 -11.48 -117.39 -76.86
N LYS A 380 -11.86 -117.24 -75.58
CA LYS A 380 -12.47 -118.33 -74.78
C LYS A 380 -13.82 -118.79 -75.33
N VAL A 381 -14.71 -117.85 -75.69
CA VAL A 381 -15.99 -118.14 -76.36
C VAL A 381 -15.77 -118.89 -77.68
N THR A 382 -14.79 -118.48 -78.48
CA THR A 382 -14.47 -119.15 -79.75
C THR A 382 -13.95 -120.58 -79.53
N ALA A 383 -13.08 -120.79 -78.54
CA ALA A 383 -12.58 -122.12 -78.19
C ALA A 383 -13.71 -123.05 -77.66
N LEU A 384 -14.62 -122.53 -76.83
CA LEU A 384 -15.78 -123.28 -76.35
C LEU A 384 -16.72 -123.67 -77.49
N ARG A 385 -16.99 -122.79 -78.46
CA ARG A 385 -17.79 -123.10 -79.65
C ARG A 385 -17.19 -124.25 -80.47
N LEU A 386 -15.88 -124.24 -80.71
CA LEU A 386 -15.18 -125.31 -81.42
C LEU A 386 -15.21 -126.65 -80.65
N HIS A 387 -15.04 -126.60 -79.33
CA HIS A 387 -15.13 -127.79 -78.48
C HIS A 387 -16.55 -128.38 -78.46
N ILE A 388 -17.58 -127.54 -78.35
CA ILE A 388 -18.99 -127.94 -78.45
C ILE A 388 -19.27 -128.58 -79.80
N GLN A 389 -18.81 -128.00 -80.92
CA GLN A 389 -19.00 -128.59 -82.24
C GLN A 389 -18.37 -129.99 -82.33
N HIS A 390 -17.15 -130.17 -81.82
CA HIS A 390 -16.50 -131.48 -81.79
C HIS A 390 -17.26 -132.51 -80.93
N LEU A 391 -17.81 -132.09 -79.79
CA LEU A 391 -18.70 -132.93 -78.97
C LEU A 391 -20.02 -133.24 -79.68
N GLU A 392 -20.61 -132.31 -80.44
CA GLU A 392 -21.83 -132.55 -81.22
C GLU A 392 -21.62 -133.51 -82.40
N ASP A 393 -20.44 -133.50 -83.01
CA ASP A 393 -20.03 -134.49 -84.03
C ASP A 393 -19.80 -135.86 -83.36
N GLY A 394 -19.03 -135.92 -82.27
CA GLY A 394 -18.74 -137.16 -81.54
C GLY A 394 -19.97 -137.83 -80.91
N VAL A 395 -20.90 -137.05 -80.36
CA VAL A 395 -22.21 -137.54 -79.89
C VAL A 395 -22.98 -138.15 -81.04
N ARG A 396 -23.05 -137.51 -82.22
CA ARG A 396 -23.71 -138.07 -83.41
C ARG A 396 -23.09 -139.39 -83.85
N GLU A 397 -21.76 -139.49 -83.86
CA GLU A 397 -21.06 -140.73 -84.22
C GLU A 397 -21.40 -141.85 -83.22
N LEU A 398 -21.24 -141.61 -81.91
CA LEU A 398 -21.55 -142.57 -80.86
C LEU A 398 -23.04 -142.95 -80.81
N GLU A 399 -23.98 -142.04 -81.10
CA GLU A 399 -25.40 -142.35 -81.24
C GLU A 399 -25.64 -143.37 -82.36
N THR A 400 -24.99 -143.22 -83.52
CA THR A 400 -25.10 -144.22 -84.58
C THR A 400 -24.43 -145.55 -84.25
N GLU A 401 -23.35 -145.55 -83.45
CA GLU A 401 -22.68 -146.78 -83.00
C GLU A 401 -23.48 -147.53 -81.94
N ALA A 402 -23.87 -146.85 -80.86
CA ALA A 402 -24.75 -147.40 -79.82
C ALA A 402 -26.05 -147.92 -80.45
N GLY A 403 -26.65 -147.17 -81.38
CA GLY A 403 -27.82 -147.59 -82.15
C GLY A 403 -27.59 -148.72 -83.15
N LYS A 404 -26.35 -149.11 -83.49
CA LYS A 404 -26.03 -150.35 -84.22
C LYS A 404 -25.87 -151.52 -83.24
N VAL A 405 -25.04 -151.35 -82.21
CA VAL A 405 -24.75 -152.41 -81.21
C VAL A 405 -26.02 -152.81 -80.45
N GLU A 406 -26.89 -151.87 -80.08
CA GLU A 406 -28.17 -152.17 -79.41
C GLU A 406 -29.10 -153.01 -80.30
N ARG A 407 -29.13 -152.78 -81.62
CA ARG A 407 -29.94 -153.58 -82.55
C ARG A 407 -29.37 -155.00 -82.69
N LEU A 408 -28.06 -155.14 -82.85
CA LEU A 408 -27.39 -156.45 -82.91
C LEU A 408 -27.53 -157.22 -81.59
N CYS A 409 -27.46 -156.53 -80.45
CA CYS A 409 -27.74 -157.09 -79.13
C CYS A 409 -29.16 -157.64 -79.05
N LYS A 410 -30.18 -156.86 -79.45
CA LYS A 410 -31.59 -157.30 -79.45
C LYS A 410 -31.87 -158.46 -80.42
N GLU A 411 -31.20 -158.48 -81.57
CA GLU A 411 -31.27 -159.61 -82.52
C GLU A 411 -30.67 -160.88 -81.90
N LYS A 412 -29.49 -160.78 -81.29
CA LYS A 412 -28.83 -161.90 -80.62
C LYS A 412 -29.58 -162.38 -79.38
N GLU A 413 -30.10 -161.46 -78.58
CA GLU A 413 -31.02 -161.72 -77.45
C GLU A 413 -32.21 -162.56 -77.93
N TYR A 414 -32.89 -162.12 -79.00
CA TYR A 414 -34.02 -162.84 -79.58
C TYR A 414 -33.62 -164.25 -80.05
N THR A 415 -32.50 -164.42 -80.76
CA THR A 415 -32.04 -165.77 -81.19
C THR A 415 -31.69 -166.68 -80.01
N TYR A 416 -31.06 -166.16 -78.96
CA TYR A 416 -30.71 -166.90 -77.75
C TYR A 416 -31.96 -167.29 -76.95
N LEU A 417 -32.92 -166.38 -76.76
CA LEU A 417 -34.20 -166.67 -76.11
C LEU A 417 -35.02 -167.70 -76.90
N LEU A 418 -35.09 -167.57 -78.23
CA LEU A 418 -35.74 -168.54 -79.11
C LEU A 418 -35.08 -169.93 -79.02
N SER A 419 -33.74 -169.98 -78.93
CA SER A 419 -33.01 -171.25 -78.76
C SER A 419 -33.33 -172.00 -77.46
N LYS A 420 -33.89 -171.29 -76.47
CA LYS A 420 -34.34 -171.80 -75.16
C LYS A 420 -35.86 -172.02 -75.06
N GLY A 421 -36.62 -171.81 -76.13
CA GLY A 421 -38.07 -172.07 -76.15
C GLY A 421 -38.38 -173.54 -75.83
N GLN A 422 -39.34 -173.78 -74.93
CA GLN A 422 -39.68 -175.12 -74.43
C GLN A 422 -40.00 -176.09 -75.58
N ASP A 423 -40.73 -175.63 -76.59
CA ASP A 423 -41.13 -176.39 -77.78
C ASP A 423 -39.92 -176.78 -78.64
N ILE A 424 -38.93 -175.89 -78.76
CA ILE A 424 -37.68 -176.12 -79.50
C ILE A 424 -36.76 -177.10 -78.74
N ILE A 425 -36.83 -177.12 -77.41
CA ILE A 425 -36.12 -178.11 -76.59
C ILE A 425 -36.77 -179.49 -76.72
N GLN A 426 -38.11 -179.57 -76.72
CA GLN A 426 -38.84 -180.82 -76.95
C GLN A 426 -38.59 -181.38 -78.37
N LEU A 427 -38.69 -180.52 -79.40
CA LEU A 427 -38.40 -180.90 -80.79
C LEU A 427 -37.00 -181.46 -81.00
N ARG A 428 -35.99 -181.04 -80.20
CA ARG A 428 -34.64 -181.63 -80.23
C ARG A 428 -34.55 -182.98 -79.53
N ALA A 429 -35.30 -183.19 -78.46
CA ALA A 429 -35.26 -184.43 -77.68
C ALA A 429 -35.85 -185.64 -78.45
N ASP A 430 -36.83 -185.39 -79.31
CA ASP A 430 -37.48 -186.43 -80.13
C ASP A 430 -36.70 -186.78 -81.41
N LEU A 431 -35.70 -185.97 -81.80
CA LEU A 431 -34.90 -186.19 -83.01
C LEU A 431 -33.83 -187.27 -82.79
N LYS A 432 -33.95 -188.39 -83.52
CA LYS A 432 -33.00 -189.51 -83.49
C LYS A 432 -32.60 -189.91 -84.89
N GLU A 433 -31.34 -190.29 -85.04
CA GLU A 433 -30.76 -190.64 -86.33
C GLU A 433 -31.48 -191.84 -86.97
N GLY A 434 -31.79 -191.75 -88.26
CA GLY A 434 -32.56 -192.76 -89.00
C GLY A 434 -34.09 -192.63 -88.86
N VAL A 435 -34.59 -191.76 -87.97
CA VAL A 435 -36.02 -191.46 -87.82
C VAL A 435 -36.34 -190.17 -88.58
N SER A 436 -37.37 -190.19 -89.42
CA SER A 436 -37.82 -189.01 -90.17
C SER A 436 -38.27 -187.88 -89.23
N CYS A 437 -37.60 -186.72 -89.31
CA CYS A 437 -37.95 -185.52 -88.56
C CYS A 437 -39.41 -185.09 -88.81
N SER A 438 -40.16 -184.82 -87.74
CA SER A 438 -41.57 -184.39 -87.79
C SER A 438 -41.80 -183.01 -88.44
N VAL A 439 -40.77 -182.17 -88.53
CA VAL A 439 -40.85 -180.81 -89.08
C VAL A 439 -40.36 -180.71 -90.53
N CYS A 440 -39.34 -181.49 -90.92
CA CYS A 440 -38.70 -181.40 -92.25
C CYS A 440 -38.60 -182.72 -93.02
N GLY A 441 -39.08 -183.84 -92.46
CA GLY A 441 -39.10 -185.17 -93.09
C GLY A 441 -37.75 -185.89 -93.19
N ALA A 442 -36.62 -185.20 -93.02
CA ALA A 442 -35.29 -185.77 -93.16
C ALA A 442 -35.00 -186.87 -92.13
N THR A 443 -34.50 -188.03 -92.57
CA THR A 443 -34.10 -189.18 -91.72
C THR A 443 -32.68 -189.07 -91.16
N HIS A 444 -31.82 -188.27 -91.79
CA HIS A 444 -30.62 -187.73 -91.19
C HIS A 444 -30.86 -186.25 -90.92
N HIS A 445 -30.85 -185.85 -89.64
CA HIS A 445 -31.13 -184.47 -89.24
C HIS A 445 -29.97 -183.91 -88.41
N PRO A 446 -29.35 -182.76 -88.76
CA PRO A 446 -28.14 -182.24 -88.11
C PRO A 446 -28.23 -181.94 -86.59
N TYR A 447 -29.38 -182.18 -85.98
CA TYR A 447 -29.69 -181.92 -84.58
C TYR A 447 -30.24 -183.16 -83.84
N HIS A 448 -29.93 -184.37 -84.32
CA HIS A 448 -30.25 -185.63 -83.64
C HIS A 448 -29.58 -185.76 -82.25
N SER A 449 -30.10 -186.66 -81.41
CA SER A 449 -29.71 -186.91 -80.01
C SER A 449 -28.21 -186.94 -79.73
N ASP A 450 -27.41 -187.40 -80.69
CA ASP A 450 -25.98 -187.68 -80.47
C ASP A 450 -25.11 -186.43 -80.71
N THR A 451 -25.71 -185.34 -81.22
CA THR A 451 -25.11 -184.00 -81.38
C THR A 451 -25.34 -183.06 -80.18
N MET A 452 -26.05 -183.51 -79.14
CA MET A 452 -26.50 -182.67 -78.01
C MET A 452 -25.39 -181.88 -77.30
N LEU A 453 -24.15 -182.39 -77.34
CA LEU A 453 -22.99 -181.74 -76.74
C LEU A 453 -22.54 -180.50 -77.54
N ASP A 454 -22.48 -180.59 -78.87
CA ASP A 454 -22.22 -179.42 -79.73
C ASP A 454 -23.43 -178.48 -79.82
N GLN A 455 -24.67 -178.96 -79.67
CA GLN A 455 -25.83 -178.09 -79.51
C GLN A 455 -25.78 -177.26 -78.22
N SER A 456 -25.36 -177.86 -77.12
CA SER A 456 -25.19 -177.17 -75.83
C SER A 456 -24.09 -176.11 -75.91
N LYS A 457 -23.01 -176.42 -76.62
CA LYS A 457 -21.91 -175.50 -76.94
C LYS A 457 -22.37 -174.35 -77.84
N LEU A 458 -23.22 -174.60 -78.83
CA LEU A 458 -23.80 -173.57 -79.70
C LEU A 458 -24.74 -172.62 -78.93
N ILE A 459 -25.59 -173.12 -78.04
CA ILE A 459 -26.43 -172.28 -77.15
C ILE A 459 -25.54 -171.50 -76.17
N GLY A 460 -24.45 -172.10 -75.69
CA GLY A 460 -23.41 -171.43 -74.90
C GLY A 460 -22.77 -170.27 -75.66
N GLN A 461 -22.41 -170.48 -76.93
CA GLN A 461 -21.89 -169.44 -77.83
C GLN A 461 -22.92 -168.32 -78.07
N MET A 462 -24.17 -168.65 -78.36
CA MET A 462 -25.26 -167.65 -78.49
C MET A 462 -25.45 -166.83 -77.20
N LYS A 463 -25.31 -167.47 -76.03
CA LYS A 463 -25.34 -166.77 -74.73
C LYS A 463 -24.16 -165.81 -74.58
N THR A 464 -22.93 -166.25 -74.88
CA THR A 464 -21.74 -165.38 -74.77
C THR A 464 -21.74 -164.25 -75.80
N ASP A 465 -22.20 -164.49 -77.02
CA ASP A 465 -22.40 -163.45 -78.04
C ASP A 465 -23.35 -162.37 -77.53
N TYR A 466 -24.50 -162.78 -76.99
CA TYR A 466 -25.49 -161.86 -76.42
C TYR A 466 -24.94 -161.11 -75.19
N GLU A 467 -24.33 -161.80 -74.23
CA GLU A 467 -23.82 -161.15 -73.01
C GLU A 467 -22.65 -160.19 -73.30
N LEU A 468 -21.81 -160.51 -74.30
CA LEU A 468 -20.77 -159.60 -74.79
C LEU A 468 -21.39 -158.37 -75.45
N LEU A 469 -22.33 -158.53 -76.40
CA LEU A 469 -23.00 -157.41 -77.07
C LEU A 469 -23.88 -156.58 -76.13
N ALA A 470 -24.44 -157.18 -75.07
CA ALA A 470 -25.17 -156.47 -74.02
C ALA A 470 -24.21 -155.64 -73.15
N SER A 471 -23.01 -156.16 -72.85
CA SER A 471 -21.98 -155.39 -72.15
C SER A 471 -21.47 -154.23 -73.02
N GLU A 472 -21.26 -154.46 -74.31
CA GLU A 472 -20.83 -153.44 -75.28
C GLU A 472 -21.91 -152.38 -75.52
N SER A 473 -23.18 -152.79 -75.68
CA SER A 473 -24.31 -151.88 -75.83
C SER A 473 -24.51 -150.99 -74.61
N ASN A 474 -24.31 -151.53 -73.40
CA ASN A 474 -24.38 -150.74 -72.17
C ASN A 474 -23.16 -149.81 -72.02
N ALA A 475 -21.95 -150.27 -72.34
CA ALA A 475 -20.75 -149.44 -72.34
C ALA A 475 -20.85 -148.26 -73.34
N LYS A 476 -21.31 -148.52 -74.57
CA LYS A 476 -21.55 -147.48 -75.58
C LYS A 476 -22.67 -146.52 -75.16
N ARG A 477 -23.74 -147.00 -74.51
CA ARG A 477 -24.80 -146.15 -73.95
C ARG A 477 -24.31 -145.29 -72.79
N GLN A 478 -23.40 -145.80 -71.96
CA GLN A 478 -22.77 -145.03 -70.89
C GLN A 478 -21.84 -143.95 -71.45
N GLN A 479 -20.94 -144.29 -72.37
CA GLN A 479 -20.06 -143.33 -73.06
C GLN A 479 -20.85 -142.21 -73.74
N LEU A 480 -21.99 -142.54 -74.35
CA LEU A 480 -22.90 -141.56 -74.93
C LEU A 480 -23.52 -140.63 -73.87
N ALA A 481 -24.01 -141.18 -72.76
CA ALA A 481 -24.59 -140.37 -71.67
C ALA A 481 -23.54 -139.45 -71.00
N GLU A 482 -22.31 -139.93 -70.84
CA GLU A 482 -21.17 -139.14 -70.35
C GLU A 482 -20.85 -137.98 -71.32
N MET A 483 -20.69 -138.25 -72.62
CA MET A 483 -20.42 -137.21 -73.62
C MET A 483 -21.58 -136.23 -73.81
N GLN A 484 -22.84 -136.67 -73.67
CA GLN A 484 -24.00 -135.78 -73.66
C GLN A 484 -24.03 -134.87 -72.41
N ALA A 485 -23.57 -135.34 -71.25
CA ALA A 485 -23.44 -134.54 -70.04
C ALA A 485 -22.29 -133.51 -70.13
N GLU A 486 -21.16 -133.88 -70.74
CA GLU A 486 -20.07 -132.96 -71.08
C GLU A 486 -20.54 -131.88 -72.07
N LEU A 487 -21.26 -132.26 -73.13
CA LEU A 487 -21.84 -131.35 -74.12
C LEU A 487 -22.82 -130.35 -73.48
N ALA A 488 -23.70 -130.81 -72.58
CA ALA A 488 -24.61 -129.93 -71.84
C ALA A 488 -23.85 -128.96 -70.93
N THR A 489 -22.79 -129.43 -70.27
CA THR A 489 -21.92 -128.61 -69.41
C THR A 489 -21.16 -127.55 -70.22
N ALA A 490 -20.59 -127.92 -71.36
CA ALA A 490 -19.89 -127.00 -72.26
C ALA A 490 -20.84 -125.93 -72.82
N LYS A 491 -22.07 -126.29 -73.21
CA LYS A 491 -23.10 -125.33 -73.65
C LYS A 491 -23.51 -124.35 -72.54
N GLY A 492 -23.64 -124.82 -71.30
CA GLY A 492 -23.88 -123.95 -70.14
C GLY A 492 -22.74 -122.95 -69.90
N GLN A 493 -21.49 -123.42 -69.99
CA GLN A 493 -20.31 -122.55 -69.90
C GLN A 493 -20.25 -121.52 -71.04
N LEU A 494 -20.61 -121.91 -72.28
CA LEU A 494 -20.65 -120.99 -73.41
C LEU A 494 -21.66 -119.85 -73.17
N SER A 495 -22.89 -120.15 -72.74
CA SER A 495 -23.90 -119.12 -72.47
C SER A 495 -23.41 -118.11 -71.43
N ALA A 496 -22.84 -118.59 -70.32
CA ALA A 496 -22.32 -117.73 -69.26
C ALA A 496 -21.12 -116.86 -69.72
N GLU A 497 -20.25 -117.39 -70.57
CA GLU A 497 -19.12 -116.63 -71.13
C GLU A 497 -19.54 -115.63 -72.23
N GLU A 498 -20.60 -115.93 -72.99
CA GLU A 498 -21.19 -114.99 -73.97
C GLU A 498 -21.94 -113.85 -73.28
N GLU A 499 -22.70 -114.13 -72.22
CA GLU A 499 -23.32 -113.12 -71.36
C GLU A 499 -22.27 -112.20 -70.71
N ALA A 500 -21.20 -112.79 -70.14
CA ALA A 500 -20.09 -112.04 -69.55
C ALA A 500 -19.37 -111.17 -70.59
N LEU A 501 -19.08 -111.70 -71.77
CA LEU A 501 -18.49 -110.95 -72.88
C LEU A 501 -19.37 -109.78 -73.32
N ASN A 502 -20.69 -109.97 -73.37
CA ASN A 502 -21.64 -108.90 -73.71
C ASN A 502 -21.68 -107.81 -72.64
N ALA A 503 -21.69 -108.18 -71.35
CA ALA A 503 -21.65 -107.23 -70.24
C ALA A 503 -20.37 -106.37 -70.24
N ILE A 504 -19.21 -106.96 -70.58
CA ILE A 504 -17.95 -106.21 -70.74
C ILE A 504 -18.03 -105.27 -71.95
N ARG A 505 -18.60 -105.71 -73.08
CA ARG A 505 -18.78 -104.87 -74.29
C ARG A 505 -19.69 -103.66 -74.05
N ILE A 506 -20.75 -103.81 -73.26
CA ILE A 506 -21.64 -102.69 -72.87
C ILE A 506 -20.82 -101.65 -72.08
N ARG A 507 -20.13 -102.07 -71.02
CA ARG A 507 -19.29 -101.17 -70.22
C ARG A 507 -18.17 -100.52 -71.04
N GLN A 508 -17.53 -101.27 -71.93
CA GLN A 508 -16.49 -100.73 -72.81
C GLN A 508 -17.04 -99.60 -73.70
N ASN A 509 -18.26 -99.74 -74.22
CA ASN A 509 -18.90 -98.68 -74.98
C ASN A 509 -19.24 -97.47 -74.09
N GLU A 510 -19.71 -97.67 -72.86
CA GLU A 510 -19.96 -96.58 -71.89
C GLU A 510 -18.67 -95.79 -71.60
N ASP A 511 -17.58 -96.49 -71.29
CA ASP A 511 -16.25 -95.90 -71.03
C ASP A 511 -15.73 -95.13 -72.27
N VAL A 512 -15.94 -95.65 -73.47
CA VAL A 512 -15.61 -94.98 -74.75
C VAL A 512 -16.52 -93.79 -75.06
N GLN A 513 -17.77 -93.75 -74.58
CA GLN A 513 -18.57 -92.52 -74.63
C GLN A 513 -18.06 -91.47 -73.62
N GLU A 514 -17.73 -91.87 -72.38
CA GLU A 514 -17.15 -90.98 -71.35
C GLU A 514 -15.83 -90.35 -71.84
N TRP A 515 -15.02 -91.11 -72.60
CA TRP A 515 -13.73 -90.67 -73.14
C TRP A 515 -13.81 -89.39 -73.98
N LYS A 516 -14.94 -89.16 -74.67
CA LYS A 516 -15.15 -87.99 -75.53
C LYS A 516 -15.03 -86.65 -74.79
N LEU A 517 -15.30 -86.63 -73.48
CA LEU A 517 -15.12 -85.45 -72.63
C LEU A 517 -13.65 -84.96 -72.57
N TYR A 518 -12.71 -85.90 -72.76
CA TYR A 518 -11.26 -85.66 -72.67
C TYR A 518 -10.59 -85.50 -74.03
N ALA A 519 -11.27 -85.77 -75.15
CA ALA A 519 -10.72 -85.66 -76.51
C ALA A 519 -10.24 -84.24 -76.87
N GLN A 520 -10.74 -83.21 -76.17
CA GLN A 520 -10.33 -81.81 -76.29
C GLN A 520 -9.02 -81.45 -75.55
N LEU A 521 -8.48 -82.34 -74.70
CA LEU A 521 -7.27 -82.05 -73.90
C LEU A 521 -5.98 -82.08 -74.74
N ASP A 522 -5.98 -82.89 -75.79
CA ASP A 522 -4.90 -83.02 -76.79
C ASP A 522 -5.47 -83.66 -78.08
N PRO A 523 -5.15 -83.17 -79.29
CA PRO A 523 -5.71 -83.68 -80.54
C PRO A 523 -5.49 -85.18 -80.78
N THR A 524 -4.45 -85.79 -80.20
CA THR A 524 -4.22 -87.23 -80.36
C THR A 524 -5.28 -88.07 -79.63
N PHE A 525 -5.99 -87.52 -78.63
CA PHE A 525 -6.93 -88.28 -77.78
C PHE A 525 -8.25 -88.62 -78.48
N VAL A 526 -8.53 -88.11 -79.68
CA VAL A 526 -9.76 -88.42 -80.44
C VAL A 526 -9.88 -89.92 -80.74
N GLU A 527 -8.76 -90.58 -81.07
CA GLU A 527 -8.75 -92.02 -81.39
C GLU A 527 -8.64 -92.87 -80.11
N CYS A 528 -9.49 -93.89 -80.00
CA CYS A 528 -9.63 -94.71 -78.79
C CYS A 528 -10.06 -96.17 -79.04
N SER A 529 -10.02 -96.64 -80.29
CA SER A 529 -10.30 -98.03 -80.64
C SER A 529 -9.23 -99.00 -80.11
N GLU A 530 -9.54 -100.30 -80.16
CA GLU A 530 -8.63 -101.42 -79.89
C GLU A 530 -7.31 -101.38 -80.69
N SER A 531 -7.28 -100.66 -81.82
CA SER A 531 -6.09 -100.47 -82.63
C SER A 531 -5.10 -99.42 -82.08
N THR A 532 -5.53 -98.64 -81.08
CA THR A 532 -4.71 -97.62 -80.42
C THR A 532 -3.60 -98.26 -79.59
N ASN A 533 -2.36 -97.77 -79.68
CA ASN A 533 -1.27 -98.25 -78.83
C ASN A 533 -1.52 -97.86 -77.35
N LEU A 534 -2.10 -98.80 -76.60
CA LEU A 534 -2.56 -98.64 -75.22
C LEU A 534 -1.45 -98.20 -74.25
N SER A 535 -0.25 -98.74 -74.45
CA SER A 535 0.96 -98.41 -73.67
C SER A 535 1.47 -97.01 -74.00
N ALA A 536 1.59 -96.66 -75.29
CA ALA A 536 2.05 -95.33 -75.71
C ALA A 536 1.10 -94.22 -75.25
N ARG A 537 -0.22 -94.41 -75.35
CA ARG A 537 -1.21 -93.46 -74.80
C ARG A 537 -1.06 -93.32 -73.29
N THR A 538 -0.86 -94.44 -72.57
CA THR A 538 -0.65 -94.43 -71.11
C THR A 538 0.61 -93.66 -70.72
N ALA A 539 1.70 -93.78 -71.49
CA ALA A 539 2.93 -93.01 -71.28
C ALA A 539 2.72 -91.52 -71.56
N LEU A 540 2.08 -91.18 -72.69
CA LEU A 540 1.76 -89.81 -73.09
C LEU A 540 0.88 -89.08 -72.06
N LEU A 541 -0.15 -89.74 -71.54
CA LEU A 541 -1.00 -89.22 -70.47
C LEU A 541 -0.21 -88.92 -69.20
N ARG A 542 0.71 -89.81 -68.79
CA ARG A 542 1.60 -89.56 -67.64
C ARG A 542 2.54 -88.37 -67.89
N GLN A 543 3.12 -88.27 -69.08
CA GLN A 543 4.00 -87.16 -69.45
C GLN A 543 3.26 -85.81 -69.48
N PHE A 544 2.01 -85.78 -69.93
CA PHE A 544 1.17 -84.58 -69.84
C PHE A 544 0.83 -84.23 -68.38
N ILE A 545 0.48 -85.21 -67.54
CA ILE A 545 0.26 -85.00 -66.10
C ILE A 545 1.51 -84.42 -65.43
N GLU A 546 2.69 -84.97 -65.70
CA GLU A 546 3.96 -84.54 -65.11
C GLU A 546 4.33 -83.11 -65.53
N ASN A 547 4.26 -82.79 -66.82
CA ASN A 547 4.51 -81.44 -67.33
C ASN A 547 3.52 -80.43 -66.73
N VAL A 548 2.21 -80.70 -66.79
CA VAL A 548 1.18 -79.79 -66.26
C VAL A 548 1.27 -79.69 -64.74
N SER A 549 1.71 -80.73 -64.02
CA SER A 549 1.96 -80.66 -62.57
C SER A 549 3.12 -79.74 -62.23
N ARG A 550 4.28 -79.92 -62.87
CA ARG A 550 5.46 -79.06 -62.69
C ARG A 550 5.14 -77.60 -63.01
N ASP A 551 4.37 -77.36 -64.07
CA ASP A 551 4.08 -75.99 -64.51
C ASP A 551 2.91 -75.37 -63.71
N ALA A 552 2.00 -76.18 -63.14
CA ALA A 552 1.07 -75.76 -62.09
C ALA A 552 1.79 -75.38 -60.79
N GLU A 553 2.73 -76.20 -60.31
CA GLU A 553 3.53 -75.90 -59.11
C GLU A 553 4.35 -74.61 -59.25
N LYS A 554 4.85 -74.30 -60.45
CA LYS A 554 5.47 -73.00 -60.72
C LYS A 554 4.45 -71.86 -60.61
N ALA A 555 3.30 -71.97 -61.28
CA ALA A 555 2.26 -70.94 -61.23
C ALA A 555 1.69 -70.73 -59.82
N GLU A 556 1.57 -71.80 -59.03
CA GLU A 556 1.12 -71.75 -57.63
C GLU A 556 2.16 -71.04 -56.75
N LYS A 557 3.47 -71.30 -56.93
CA LYS A 557 4.57 -70.57 -56.25
C LYS A 557 4.73 -69.12 -56.71
N GLU A 558 4.54 -68.83 -57.99
CA GLU A 558 4.52 -67.47 -58.55
C GLU A 558 3.38 -66.66 -57.90
N LEU A 559 2.20 -67.25 -57.76
CA LEU A 559 1.04 -66.65 -57.10
C LEU A 559 1.23 -66.49 -55.58
N GLU A 560 1.80 -67.48 -54.89
CA GLU A 560 2.18 -67.38 -53.46
C GLU A 560 3.16 -66.22 -53.22
N THR A 561 4.15 -66.06 -54.10
CA THR A 561 5.15 -64.98 -54.00
C THR A 561 4.51 -63.61 -54.24
N PHE A 562 3.66 -63.48 -55.27
CA PHE A 562 2.91 -62.26 -55.54
C PHE A 562 1.97 -61.88 -54.38
N THR A 563 1.18 -62.84 -53.88
CA THR A 563 0.22 -62.61 -52.79
C THR A 563 0.90 -62.30 -51.46
N PHE A 564 2.05 -62.91 -51.16
CA PHE A 564 2.90 -62.51 -50.04
C PHE A 564 3.28 -61.02 -50.12
N HIS A 565 3.91 -60.60 -51.21
CA HIS A 565 4.34 -59.21 -51.39
C HIS A 565 3.17 -58.23 -51.40
N GLN A 566 2.05 -58.56 -52.05
CA GLN A 566 0.84 -57.74 -52.04
C GLN A 566 0.26 -57.59 -50.61
N SER A 567 0.32 -58.64 -49.78
CA SER A 567 -0.09 -58.56 -48.38
C SER A 567 0.85 -57.68 -47.53
N SER A 568 2.16 -57.70 -47.81
CA SER A 568 3.14 -56.84 -47.13
C SER A 568 2.98 -55.38 -47.55
N ILE A 569 2.75 -55.10 -48.84
CA ILE A 569 2.44 -53.75 -49.35
C ILE A 569 1.23 -53.16 -48.64
N ALA A 570 0.16 -53.94 -48.45
CA ALA A 570 -1.03 -53.49 -47.74
C ALA A 570 -0.72 -53.15 -46.27
N LYS A 571 -0.07 -54.05 -45.53
CA LYS A 571 0.30 -53.86 -44.12
C LYS A 571 1.23 -52.66 -43.92
N ILE A 572 2.27 -52.53 -44.73
CA ILE A 572 3.24 -51.43 -44.61
C ILE A 572 2.60 -50.10 -45.00
N SER A 573 1.69 -50.07 -46.00
CA SER A 573 0.94 -48.84 -46.33
C SER A 573 0.01 -48.40 -45.20
N GLU A 574 -0.62 -49.34 -44.49
CA GLU A 574 -1.46 -49.04 -43.32
C GLU A 574 -0.63 -48.53 -42.12
N GLU A 575 0.59 -49.06 -41.93
CA GLU A 575 1.50 -48.60 -40.89
C GLU A 575 2.11 -47.23 -41.24
N LEU A 576 2.47 -46.98 -42.50
CA LEU A 576 2.91 -45.67 -43.00
C LEU A 576 1.90 -44.60 -42.60
N GLN A 577 0.62 -44.80 -42.96
CA GLN A 577 -0.46 -43.86 -42.67
C GLN A 577 -0.60 -43.52 -41.17
N LYS A 578 -0.37 -44.49 -40.28
CA LYS A 578 -0.38 -44.26 -38.81
C LYS A 578 0.83 -43.44 -38.37
N GLN A 579 2.02 -43.71 -38.90
CA GLN A 579 3.22 -42.94 -38.58
C GLN A 579 3.16 -41.53 -39.19
N GLU A 580 2.60 -41.34 -40.40
CA GLU A 580 2.27 -40.02 -40.97
C GLU A 580 1.34 -39.22 -40.05
N GLN A 581 0.25 -39.84 -39.58
CA GLN A 581 -0.68 -39.18 -38.66
C GLN A 581 0.05 -38.78 -37.37
N ARG A 582 0.77 -39.72 -36.74
CA ARG A 582 1.55 -39.49 -35.52
C ARG A 582 2.62 -38.40 -35.70
N LYS A 583 3.30 -38.35 -36.85
CA LYS A 583 4.24 -37.29 -37.24
C LYS A 583 3.55 -35.93 -37.31
N SER A 584 2.33 -35.87 -37.84
CA SER A 584 1.53 -34.62 -37.87
C SER A 584 1.12 -34.16 -36.47
N GLU A 585 0.69 -35.09 -35.60
CA GLU A 585 0.31 -34.81 -34.20
C GLU A 585 1.50 -34.30 -33.38
N ILE A 586 2.67 -34.93 -33.50
CA ILE A 586 3.91 -34.48 -32.86
C ILE A 586 4.33 -33.10 -33.40
N ASN A 587 4.17 -32.84 -34.71
CA ASN A 587 4.52 -31.55 -35.31
C ASN A 587 3.63 -30.39 -34.81
N VAL A 588 2.32 -30.63 -34.60
CA VAL A 588 1.44 -29.65 -33.93
C VAL A 588 1.95 -29.36 -32.52
N ARG A 589 2.23 -30.40 -31.74
CA ARG A 589 2.74 -30.28 -30.36
C ARG A 589 4.10 -29.57 -30.28
N LEU A 590 4.98 -29.75 -31.27
CA LEU A 590 6.23 -28.99 -31.40
C LEU A 590 5.95 -27.49 -31.63
N GLY A 591 4.96 -27.15 -32.44
CA GLY A 591 4.52 -25.77 -32.65
C GLY A 591 3.96 -25.13 -31.38
N GLU A 592 3.16 -25.87 -30.61
CA GLU A 592 2.63 -25.43 -29.31
C GLU A 592 3.75 -25.17 -28.30
N LEU A 593 4.63 -26.15 -28.05
CA LEU A 593 5.74 -26.04 -27.08
C LEU A 593 6.74 -24.94 -27.46
N ASN A 594 7.06 -24.76 -28.74
CA ASN A 594 7.91 -23.66 -29.21
C ASN A 594 7.24 -22.29 -29.00
N THR A 595 5.91 -22.22 -29.12
CA THR A 595 5.16 -20.98 -28.86
C THR A 595 5.13 -20.66 -27.36
N GLY A 596 4.90 -21.66 -26.50
CA GLY A 596 4.99 -21.52 -25.05
C GLY A 596 6.36 -21.04 -24.59
N LEU A 597 7.43 -21.65 -25.13
CA LEU A 597 8.81 -21.27 -24.85
C LEU A 597 9.14 -19.83 -25.23
N GLN A 598 8.58 -19.31 -26.33
CA GLN A 598 8.72 -17.91 -26.70
C GLN A 598 7.98 -16.97 -25.74
N VAL A 599 6.84 -17.38 -25.19
CA VAL A 599 6.12 -16.62 -24.15
C VAL A 599 6.89 -16.64 -22.83
N LEU A 600 7.36 -17.80 -22.36
CA LEU A 600 8.16 -17.91 -21.14
C LEU A 600 9.50 -17.18 -21.26
N SER A 601 10.18 -17.25 -22.41
CA SER A 601 11.42 -16.49 -22.64
C SER A 601 11.19 -14.98 -22.56
N ARG A 602 10.07 -14.48 -23.10
CA ARG A 602 9.67 -13.06 -22.97
C ARG A 602 9.32 -12.70 -21.53
N GLU A 603 8.69 -13.59 -20.76
CA GLU A 603 8.44 -13.33 -19.34
C GLU A 603 9.73 -13.32 -18.50
N VAL A 604 10.68 -14.22 -18.77
CA VAL A 604 12.01 -14.22 -18.13
C VAL A 604 12.80 -12.96 -18.46
N GLU A 605 12.71 -12.45 -19.69
CA GLU A 605 13.30 -11.17 -20.10
C GLU A 605 12.60 -9.98 -19.41
N GLN A 606 11.27 -9.89 -19.46
CA GLN A 606 10.50 -8.80 -18.85
C GLN A 606 10.70 -8.74 -17.33
N THR A 607 10.64 -9.89 -16.64
CA THR A 607 10.90 -9.95 -15.19
C THR A 607 12.37 -9.68 -14.88
N GLY A 608 13.30 -10.04 -15.75
CA GLY A 608 14.72 -9.64 -15.68
C GLY A 608 14.90 -8.13 -15.73
N ASN A 609 14.32 -7.47 -16.73
CA ASN A 609 14.41 -6.02 -16.93
C ASN A 609 13.73 -5.24 -15.78
N GLN A 610 12.58 -5.73 -15.28
CA GLN A 610 11.93 -5.17 -14.09
C GLN A 610 12.77 -5.33 -12.82
N LEU A 611 13.40 -6.50 -12.64
CA LEU A 611 14.29 -6.77 -11.50
C LEU A 611 15.54 -5.89 -11.54
N GLU A 612 16.15 -5.70 -12.72
CA GLU A 612 17.32 -4.83 -12.87
C GLU A 612 16.99 -3.35 -12.60
N SER A 613 15.84 -2.86 -13.10
CA SER A 613 15.35 -1.51 -12.79
C SER A 613 15.06 -1.33 -11.29
N THR A 614 14.46 -2.35 -10.65
CA THR A 614 14.19 -2.35 -9.21
C THR A 614 15.48 -2.40 -8.39
N ASN A 615 16.49 -3.17 -8.83
CA ASN A 615 17.82 -3.21 -8.23
C ASN A 615 18.50 -1.83 -8.30
N LYS A 616 18.51 -1.18 -9.47
CA LYS A 616 19.07 0.18 -9.66
C LYS A 616 18.38 1.22 -8.78
N GLN A 617 17.07 1.09 -8.56
CA GLN A 617 16.32 1.95 -7.63
C GLN A 617 16.68 1.65 -6.17
N PHE A 618 16.69 0.38 -5.77
CA PHE A 618 17.09 -0.04 -4.42
C PHE A 618 18.50 0.45 -4.06
N THR A 619 19.48 0.24 -4.95
CA THR A 619 20.88 0.63 -4.72
C THR A 619 21.01 2.14 -4.50
N ARG A 620 20.36 2.97 -5.33
CA ARG A 620 20.37 4.44 -5.14
C ARG A 620 19.78 4.88 -3.80
N ILE A 621 18.66 4.29 -3.38
CA ILE A 621 18.06 4.62 -2.08
C ILE A 621 18.96 4.12 -0.94
N TYR A 622 19.56 2.94 -1.08
CA TYR A 622 20.52 2.40 -0.11
C TYR A 622 21.76 3.29 0.03
N GLU A 623 22.36 3.74 -1.08
CA GLU A 623 23.50 4.67 -1.10
C GLU A 623 23.15 6.01 -0.44
N ASN A 624 21.99 6.58 -0.76
CA ASN A 624 21.50 7.80 -0.11
C ASN A 624 21.32 7.61 1.41
N MET A 625 20.72 6.50 1.84
CA MET A 625 20.50 6.21 3.26
C MET A 625 21.80 5.84 4.00
N GLN A 626 22.77 5.24 3.31
CA GLN A 626 24.10 4.97 3.87
C GLN A 626 24.90 6.26 4.13
N ALA A 627 24.59 7.36 3.42
CA ALA A 627 25.14 8.69 3.70
C ALA A 627 24.31 9.49 4.73
N ALA A 628 22.99 9.29 4.80
CA ALA A 628 22.08 10.08 5.63
C ALA A 628 21.83 9.49 7.04
N VAL A 629 21.92 8.17 7.22
CA VAL A 629 21.60 7.49 8.49
C VAL A 629 22.87 7.29 9.32
N THR A 630 23.02 8.12 10.34
CA THR A 630 24.17 8.16 11.26
C THR A 630 24.10 7.12 12.39
N ILE A 631 23.04 6.31 12.45
CA ILE A 631 22.91 5.22 13.41
C ILE A 631 23.86 4.08 13.00
N LYS A 632 24.76 3.69 13.91
CA LYS A 632 25.67 2.57 13.68
C LYS A 632 24.90 1.28 13.35
N ASP A 633 25.38 0.56 12.35
CA ASP A 633 24.85 -0.73 11.89
C ASP A 633 23.36 -0.69 11.44
N TRP A 634 22.84 0.50 11.07
CA TRP A 634 21.42 0.74 10.75
C TRP A 634 20.82 -0.29 9.77
N TYR A 635 21.57 -0.68 8.73
CA TYR A 635 21.09 -1.62 7.73
C TYR A 635 20.87 -3.04 8.29
N SER A 636 21.68 -3.45 9.28
CA SER A 636 21.53 -4.73 9.98
C SER A 636 20.34 -4.71 10.95
N VAL A 637 20.02 -3.54 11.53
CA VAL A 637 18.79 -3.32 12.30
C VAL A 637 17.58 -3.39 11.37
N TRP A 638 17.58 -2.58 10.30
CA TRP A 638 16.50 -2.51 9.31
C TRP A 638 16.21 -3.85 8.62
N GLN A 639 17.23 -4.66 8.30
CA GLN A 639 17.04 -6.00 7.74
C GLN A 639 16.31 -6.98 8.68
N LYS A 640 16.35 -6.74 10.01
CA LYS A 640 15.68 -7.57 11.02
C LYS A 640 14.33 -6.99 11.45
N SER A 641 14.25 -5.67 11.58
CA SER A 641 13.02 -4.92 11.85
C SER A 641 13.20 -3.47 11.35
N PRO A 642 12.53 -3.09 10.24
CA PRO A 642 12.50 -1.70 9.77
C PRO A 642 11.88 -0.76 10.82
N GLU A 643 10.83 -1.23 11.50
CA GLU A 643 10.07 -0.48 12.52
C GLU A 643 10.95 -0.04 13.69
N GLN A 644 11.82 -0.91 14.22
CA GLN A 644 12.77 -0.57 15.28
C GLN A 644 13.76 0.55 14.88
N LEU A 645 14.08 0.67 13.59
CA LEU A 645 14.90 1.79 13.10
C LEU A 645 14.06 3.08 13.00
N TYR A 646 12.80 3.00 12.56
CA TYR A 646 11.88 4.15 12.49
C TYR A 646 11.62 4.75 13.87
N GLU A 647 11.25 3.92 14.85
CA GLU A 647 11.03 4.33 16.24
C GLU A 647 12.29 4.96 16.84
N LYS A 648 13.47 4.39 16.58
CA LYS A 648 14.75 4.92 17.07
C LYS A 648 15.08 6.29 16.48
N ILE A 649 14.84 6.50 15.18
CA ILE A 649 15.02 7.81 14.53
C ILE A 649 14.02 8.84 15.07
N GLN A 650 12.74 8.47 15.18
CA GLN A 650 11.70 9.35 15.73
C GLN A 650 11.97 9.73 17.20
N LYS A 651 12.43 8.78 18.02
CA LYS A 651 12.81 9.06 19.41
C LYS A 651 13.99 10.01 19.49
N LEU A 652 15.08 9.76 18.77
CA LEU A 652 16.26 10.65 18.77
C LEU A 652 15.90 12.07 18.29
N SER A 653 15.00 12.20 17.31
CA SER A 653 14.51 13.48 16.83
C SER A 653 13.64 14.21 17.88
N SER A 654 12.77 13.47 18.57
CA SER A 654 11.97 14.00 19.69
C SER A 654 12.88 14.46 20.84
N ASP A 655 13.89 13.65 21.19
CA ASP A 655 14.88 13.96 22.22
C ASP A 655 15.71 15.22 21.83
N TRP A 656 16.02 15.41 20.54
CA TRP A 656 16.70 16.61 20.01
C TRP A 656 15.84 17.87 20.14
N PHE A 657 14.66 17.90 19.51
CA PHE A 657 13.80 19.09 19.52
C PHE A 657 13.33 19.48 20.93
N ALA A 658 13.08 18.50 21.81
CA ALA A 658 12.79 18.78 23.22
C ALA A 658 14.00 19.40 23.94
N THR A 659 15.21 18.90 23.71
CA THR A 659 16.44 19.47 24.33
C THR A 659 16.69 20.89 23.83
N GLU A 660 16.51 21.17 22.54
CA GLU A 660 16.71 22.49 21.96
C GLU A 660 15.68 23.51 22.49
N GLN A 661 14.43 23.09 22.65
CA GLN A 661 13.38 23.89 23.28
C GLN A 661 13.67 24.14 24.77
N GLU A 662 14.14 23.13 25.51
CA GLU A 662 14.55 23.27 26.91
C GLU A 662 15.78 24.19 27.08
N ILE A 663 16.80 24.09 26.21
CA ILE A 663 17.96 25.00 26.19
C ILE A 663 17.48 26.44 25.97
N THR A 664 16.66 26.66 24.94
CA THR A 664 16.14 28.00 24.60
C THR A 664 15.34 28.61 25.75
N ALA A 665 14.45 27.83 26.38
CA ALA A 665 13.65 28.28 27.51
C ALA A 665 14.49 28.54 28.77
N LYS A 666 15.48 27.69 29.06
CA LYS A 666 16.38 27.84 30.21
C LYS A 666 17.37 29.00 30.03
N GLN A 667 17.84 29.26 28.81
CA GLN A 667 18.66 30.43 28.48
C GLN A 667 17.86 31.72 28.71
N ALA A 668 16.65 31.83 28.14
CA ALA A 668 15.81 33.01 28.35
C ALA A 668 15.45 33.25 29.84
N ALA A 669 15.22 32.18 30.61
CA ALA A 669 15.00 32.29 32.05
C ALA A 669 16.26 32.73 32.82
N LEU A 670 17.44 32.24 32.43
CA LEU A 670 18.73 32.63 33.00
C LEU A 670 19.04 34.12 32.71
N ASP A 671 18.82 34.57 31.48
CA ASP A 671 19.07 35.95 31.05
C ASP A 671 18.17 36.95 31.83
N VAL A 672 16.90 36.59 32.05
CA VAL A 672 15.95 37.38 32.86
C VAL A 672 16.40 37.45 34.33
N GLU A 673 16.84 36.34 34.91
CA GLU A 673 17.30 36.36 36.31
C GLU A 673 18.63 37.09 36.49
N ILE A 674 19.54 37.05 35.51
CA ILE A 674 20.75 37.89 35.49
C ILE A 674 20.36 39.38 35.47
N ALA A 675 19.45 39.79 34.58
CA ALA A 675 18.99 41.18 34.50
C ALA A 675 18.29 41.66 35.80
N ASN A 676 17.47 40.79 36.42
CA ASN A 676 16.87 41.06 37.74
C ASN A 676 17.95 41.30 38.81
N LEU A 677 18.99 40.47 38.82
CA LEU A 677 20.07 40.46 39.81
C LEU A 677 20.97 41.71 39.66
N GLU A 678 21.24 42.14 38.43
CA GLU A 678 21.90 43.43 38.13
C GLU A 678 21.03 44.63 38.56
N GLY A 679 19.72 44.57 38.33
CA GLY A 679 18.75 45.55 38.83
C GLY A 679 18.73 45.66 40.35
N MET A 680 18.73 44.52 41.06
CA MET A 680 18.81 44.50 42.52
C MET A 680 20.16 45.01 43.05
N LYS A 681 21.28 44.65 42.39
CA LYS A 681 22.62 45.16 42.78
C LYS A 681 22.76 46.67 42.56
N THR A 682 22.21 47.22 41.49
CA THR A 682 22.21 48.68 41.25
C THR A 682 21.28 49.42 42.22
N LEU A 683 20.12 48.85 42.55
CA LEU A 683 19.25 49.37 43.62
C LEU A 683 19.97 49.39 44.97
N LEU A 684 20.64 48.29 45.36
CA LEU A 684 21.41 48.21 46.61
C LEU A 684 22.53 49.26 46.68
N GLN A 685 23.23 49.50 45.57
CA GLN A 685 24.21 50.59 45.48
C GLN A 685 23.57 51.98 45.64
N SER A 686 22.36 52.19 45.12
CA SER A 686 21.64 53.46 45.28
C SER A 686 21.19 53.70 46.73
N LEU A 687 20.66 52.67 47.40
CA LEU A 687 20.24 52.72 48.80
C LEU A 687 21.44 52.95 49.74
N SER A 688 22.59 52.32 49.43
CA SER A 688 23.86 52.55 50.13
C SER A 688 24.31 54.00 50.03
N ARG A 689 24.23 54.60 48.84
CA ARG A 689 24.54 56.03 48.63
C ARG A 689 23.55 56.94 49.37
N SER A 690 22.25 56.66 49.35
CA SER A 690 21.29 57.47 50.12
C SER A 690 21.52 57.35 51.63
N SER A 691 21.82 56.16 52.15
CA SER A 691 22.16 55.97 53.57
C SER A 691 23.38 56.81 53.97
N GLN A 692 24.43 56.85 53.14
CA GLN A 692 25.61 57.71 53.36
C GLN A 692 25.28 59.21 53.33
N VAL A 693 24.40 59.66 52.43
CA VAL A 693 23.98 61.07 52.35
C VAL A 693 23.12 61.48 53.56
N ILE A 694 22.19 60.62 53.99
CA ILE A 694 21.34 60.86 55.18
C ILE A 694 22.20 60.88 56.45
N GLN A 695 23.11 59.91 56.59
CA GLN A 695 24.09 59.83 57.67
C GLN A 695 24.89 61.13 57.78
N LYS A 696 25.49 61.59 56.68
CA LYS A 696 26.26 62.84 56.65
C LYS A 696 25.40 64.06 56.95
N ARG A 697 24.17 64.16 56.42
CA ARG A 697 23.28 65.30 56.70
C ARG A 697 22.91 65.40 58.19
N ALA A 698 22.76 64.28 58.89
CA ALA A 698 22.58 64.29 60.34
C ALA A 698 23.84 64.81 61.07
N GLU A 699 25.03 64.38 60.66
CA GLU A 699 26.32 64.82 61.21
C GLU A 699 26.57 66.33 60.97
N ASP A 700 26.31 66.83 59.75
CA ASP A 700 26.40 68.27 59.41
C ASP A 700 25.45 69.12 60.31
N LEU A 701 24.25 68.61 60.60
CA LEU A 701 23.26 69.28 61.46
C LEU A 701 23.63 69.26 62.95
N GLU A 702 24.22 68.18 63.47
CA GLU A 702 24.74 68.16 64.84
C GLU A 702 25.91 69.15 65.02
N GLY A 703 26.77 69.29 64.00
CA GLY A 703 27.79 70.35 63.96
C GLY A 703 27.17 71.74 64.08
N LEU A 704 26.15 72.04 63.27
CA LEU A 704 25.47 73.34 63.25
C LEU A 704 24.74 73.64 64.58
N LYS A 705 24.18 72.61 65.23
CA LYS A 705 23.60 72.69 66.59
C LYS A 705 24.65 73.06 67.64
N ALA A 706 25.87 72.52 67.53
CA ALA A 706 26.99 72.84 68.41
C ALA A 706 27.57 74.25 68.18
N GLU A 707 27.45 74.80 66.96
CA GLU A 707 27.81 76.19 66.67
C GLU A 707 26.77 77.19 67.23
N ASN A 708 25.48 76.94 67.02
CA ASN A 708 24.40 77.72 67.63
C ASN A 708 24.51 77.77 69.17
N ALA A 709 24.89 76.65 69.81
CA ALA A 709 25.11 76.60 71.25
C ALA A 709 26.25 77.53 71.72
N LYS A 710 27.34 77.65 70.95
CA LYS A 710 28.42 78.61 71.22
C LYS A 710 27.96 80.05 71.03
N ALA A 711 27.21 80.34 69.95
CA ALA A 711 26.70 81.68 69.66
C ALA A 711 25.75 82.19 70.76
N TYR A 712 24.83 81.34 71.23
CA TYR A 712 23.96 81.62 72.37
C TYR A 712 24.78 82.00 73.62
N GLN A 713 25.82 81.21 73.93
CA GLN A 713 26.67 81.39 75.10
C GLN A 713 27.58 82.64 75.03
N GLN A 714 27.82 83.20 73.84
CA GLN A 714 28.53 84.47 73.66
C GLN A 714 27.63 85.69 73.86
N MET A 715 26.39 85.66 73.34
CA MET A 715 25.46 86.78 73.47
C MET A 715 24.86 86.91 74.87
N ILE A 716 24.73 85.81 75.61
CA ILE A 716 24.07 85.76 76.92
C ILE A 716 24.98 85.06 77.96
N PRO A 717 25.83 85.82 78.67
CA PRO A 717 26.74 85.27 79.70
C PRO A 717 26.05 84.93 81.03
N GLU A 718 24.98 85.65 81.39
CA GLU A 718 24.12 85.32 82.53
C GLU A 718 23.13 84.23 82.10
N ARG A 719 23.08 83.08 82.79
CA ARG A 719 22.50 81.80 82.31
C ARG A 719 21.05 81.79 81.77
N ASP A 720 20.27 82.85 81.96
CA ASP A 720 18.91 83.00 81.41
C ASP A 720 18.70 84.41 80.84
N ALA A 721 18.29 84.47 79.58
CA ALA A 721 17.96 85.67 78.81
C ALA A 721 16.89 86.54 79.50
N LYS A 722 15.93 85.90 80.18
CA LYS A 722 14.81 86.54 80.87
C LYS A 722 15.28 87.42 82.03
N THR A 723 16.25 86.94 82.81
CA THR A 723 16.85 87.70 83.92
C THR A 723 17.57 88.95 83.44
N LEU A 724 18.32 88.86 82.34
CA LEU A 724 19.09 89.99 81.79
C LEU A 724 18.15 91.14 81.38
N HIS A 725 17.07 90.84 80.66
CA HIS A 725 16.10 91.85 80.23
C HIS A 725 15.40 92.54 81.42
N GLN A 726 14.96 91.77 82.43
CA GLN A 726 14.28 92.33 83.62
C GLN A 726 15.15 93.30 84.41
N LYS A 727 16.44 92.98 84.55
CA LYS A 727 17.46 93.80 85.23
C LYS A 727 17.62 95.19 84.60
N HIS A 728 17.70 95.27 83.26
CA HIS A 728 17.80 96.56 82.56
C HIS A 728 16.48 97.33 82.54
N LEU A 729 15.33 96.65 82.44
CA LEU A 729 14.01 97.28 82.49
C LEU A 729 13.75 97.98 83.83
N GLN A 730 14.26 97.42 84.93
CA GLN A 730 14.12 98.01 86.26
C GLN A 730 14.96 99.28 86.43
N ALA A 731 16.16 99.34 85.84
CA ALA A 731 17.05 100.51 85.90
C ALA A 731 16.46 101.76 85.20
N VAL A 732 15.75 101.58 84.07
CA VAL A 732 15.07 102.68 83.36
C VAL A 732 14.03 103.36 84.25
N LYS A 733 13.21 102.59 84.95
CA LYS A 733 12.14 103.13 85.82
C LYS A 733 12.69 104.03 86.92
N SER A 734 13.72 103.56 87.64
CA SER A 734 14.37 104.33 88.70
C SER A 734 15.02 105.63 88.24
N ALA A 735 15.42 105.73 86.96
CA ALA A 735 15.97 106.96 86.41
C ALA A 735 14.90 107.98 86.02
N GLN A 736 13.67 107.53 85.69
CA GLN A 736 12.58 108.42 85.29
C GLN A 736 11.99 109.18 86.49
N GLU A 737 11.75 108.47 87.60
CA GLU A 737 11.22 109.03 88.86
C GLU A 737 12.10 110.17 89.40
N GLN A 738 13.42 110.13 89.15
CA GLN A 738 14.38 111.15 89.57
C GLN A 738 14.36 112.40 88.68
N TYR A 739 14.04 112.28 87.38
CA TYR A 739 13.92 113.44 86.48
C TYR A 739 12.67 114.28 86.80
N GLU A 740 11.52 113.61 86.98
CA GLU A 740 10.24 114.26 87.26
C GLU A 740 10.26 115.04 88.59
N SER A 741 11.00 114.55 89.59
CA SER A 741 11.15 115.18 90.92
C SER A 741 11.88 116.54 90.90
N GLU A 742 12.92 116.72 90.07
CA GLU A 742 13.61 118.02 89.96
C GLU A 742 12.87 119.01 89.05
N CYS A 743 12.16 118.52 88.01
CA CYS A 743 11.31 119.35 87.16
C CYS A 743 10.28 120.14 87.99
N ASN A 744 9.63 119.47 88.93
CA ASN A 744 8.57 120.06 89.75
C ASN A 744 9.05 121.26 90.57
N LYS A 745 10.33 121.30 90.96
CA LYS A 745 10.93 122.37 91.77
C LYS A 745 11.29 123.61 90.95
N MET A 746 11.42 123.48 89.62
CA MET A 746 11.64 124.62 88.71
C MET A 746 10.38 125.47 88.50
N ASP A 747 9.19 124.94 88.75
CA ASP A 747 7.93 125.68 88.61
C ASP A 747 7.67 126.63 89.77
N ASP A 748 7.85 126.17 91.00
CA ASP A 748 7.54 126.97 92.20
C ASP A 748 8.39 128.26 92.24
N ILE A 749 9.67 128.17 91.86
CA ILE A 749 10.59 129.31 91.75
C ILE A 749 10.18 130.28 90.63
N ARG A 750 9.57 129.78 89.55
CA ARG A 750 9.06 130.62 88.45
C ARG A 750 7.76 131.32 88.86
N HIS A 751 6.87 130.66 89.60
CA HIS A 751 5.64 131.24 90.13
C HIS A 751 5.90 132.42 91.09
N ASP A 752 6.86 132.28 92.01
CA ASP A 752 7.31 133.36 92.90
C ASP A 752 7.87 134.59 92.15
N ASN A 753 8.33 134.42 90.92
CA ASN A 753 8.87 135.51 90.10
C ASN A 753 7.76 136.27 89.37
N ASP A 754 6.78 135.57 88.80
CA ASP A 754 5.60 136.18 88.17
C ASP A 754 4.80 137.07 89.15
N ILE A 755 4.74 136.70 90.43
CA ILE A 755 4.07 137.48 91.48
C ILE A 755 4.80 138.81 91.77
N MET A 756 6.14 138.79 91.80
CA MET A 756 6.94 140.02 91.96
C MET A 756 6.79 140.92 90.73
N GLN A 757 6.75 140.34 89.54
CA GLN A 757 6.58 141.09 88.29
C GLN A 757 5.17 141.69 88.18
N GLY A 758 4.12 141.00 88.64
CA GLY A 758 2.77 141.55 88.73
C GLY A 758 2.61 142.75 89.68
N ARG A 759 3.47 142.88 90.71
CA ARG A 759 3.55 144.12 91.51
C ARG A 759 4.19 145.26 90.72
N HIS A 760 5.11 144.96 89.81
CA HIS A 760 5.79 145.97 88.99
C HIS A 760 4.80 146.77 88.13
N ASP A 761 3.76 146.10 87.62
CA ASP A 761 2.79 146.69 86.71
C ASP A 761 1.66 147.45 87.41
N TYR A 762 1.29 147.10 88.66
CA TYR A 762 0.25 147.82 89.42
C TYR A 762 0.61 149.30 89.62
N TYR A 763 1.84 149.56 90.05
CA TYR A 763 2.39 150.89 90.21
C TYR A 763 2.62 151.59 88.84
N LEU A 764 2.61 150.86 87.72
CA LEU A 764 2.64 151.41 86.37
C LEU A 764 1.26 151.88 85.87
N ALA A 765 0.22 151.85 86.72
CA ALA A 765 -1.17 152.20 86.40
C ALA A 765 -1.85 153.16 87.40
N HIS A 766 -1.07 153.85 88.25
CA HIS A 766 -1.48 155.02 89.05
C HIS A 766 -0.41 156.10 88.95
#